data_AF-A0A9E7W7K3-F1
#
_entry.id   AF-A0A9E7W7K3-F1
#
_cell.length_a   1.000
_cell.length_b   1.000
_cell.length_c   1.000
_cell.angle_alpha   90.00
_cell.angle_beta   90.00
_cell.angle_gamma   90.00
#
_symmetry.space_group_name_H-M   'P 1'
#
loop_
_entity.id
_entity.type
_entity.pdbx_description
1 polymer ?
#
loop_
_entity_poly.entity_id
_entity_poly.type
_entity_poly.pdbx_seq_one_letter_code
_entity_poly.pdbx_strand_id
1 'polypeptide(L)'
;MSLKPWSEIARPHKDVLEGTFKQSEFAADITQVATGTAPEEYQNAEKFFSRTYITEGMRLLLISVAQRLAGQSGDPVVQLQTAFGGGKTHTMLAVYHLASRKVSTDKLMGIPPVLDEAGITELPTARMAVIDGIQLSPSQVRTYGSTTVNTLWGELAWQLLGEEGYALVADSDRDGTSPGKESLKQLLTRAAPCVILVDELVAYIRQLELGKQYKGGTFDSNISFIQALTEALKAVPNAILLASLPESELEVGGTMGQRTLNSLEKYFARVESVWKPVGSSEAFEIVRRRLFESSGERAEVEGISRQFSDFYRQNAEKFPVETQSNEYYDRLCSSYPIHPEVFDRLYEDWSTLDKFQRTRGVLQYMAIVIHRLWNDGNRDALIMPGSLPLDDANVRNKSIHYLPQGWEPVIEKEVDGPRSVPADIDGHHTLFGGVQAARRTARTIFLGSAPSTQAEMIRGVQTERILLGSVQPGQTIGVFEDVLKRLRDRLHYLYAEQDRYWLDTKPNLRREMESRKQNISERDDVIPLLEDRVGQFFRGQNHQFSGIHVFRSSADVPDDYGTGPRLVVLPLDAGYSRTETNQAYGQAEKILRNRGEQPRQKQNRLLFLAPDFDVVGRLKEQTRIYLAWRSIVTDIENGTLNQDLSHLKQSERSRDAAGQSLGQLIRETWKWLMAPVESFVKGRPELSWEVVTVPPTAPYLVKSIEEKLREEEWLVYEWSPIHLRKVLSDWYLKDGVTEISALKVWQDSCHYLYLPRLVNDQVFRNAIAQGVESEDYFGFASGKEGDRYLGFSFGRTRLLT
;
A
#
# COMPACT_ATOMS: atom_id res chain seq x y z
N MET A 1 26.97 -20.75 21.31
CA MET A 1 25.78 -21.50 21.81
C MET A 1 24.79 -21.58 20.66
N SER A 2 24.09 -22.70 20.49
CA SER A 2 23.02 -22.78 19.49
C SER A 2 21.76 -22.10 20.02
N LEU A 3 21.10 -21.29 19.22
CA LEU A 3 19.77 -20.75 19.50
C LEU A 3 18.77 -21.92 19.58
N LYS A 4 18.31 -22.23 20.79
CA LYS A 4 17.28 -23.24 20.99
C LYS A 4 15.93 -22.70 20.49
N PRO A 5 15.11 -23.53 19.82
CA PRO A 5 13.73 -23.18 19.50
C PRO A 5 12.91 -22.78 20.73
N TRP A 6 11.99 -21.84 20.58
CA TRP A 6 11.10 -21.45 21.66
C TRP A 6 10.22 -22.62 22.14
N SER A 7 9.88 -23.53 21.24
CA SER A 7 9.06 -24.72 21.52
C SER A 7 9.76 -25.75 22.40
N GLU A 8 11.09 -25.68 22.53
CA GLU A 8 11.87 -26.53 23.46
C GLU A 8 11.96 -25.93 24.88
N ILE A 9 11.66 -24.64 25.05
CA ILE A 9 11.84 -23.90 26.30
C ILE A 9 10.48 -23.50 26.91
N ALA A 10 9.62 -22.86 26.10
CA ALA A 10 8.30 -22.40 26.52
C ALA A 10 7.22 -23.41 26.15
N ARG A 11 6.30 -23.65 27.09
CA ARG A 11 5.19 -24.58 26.95
C ARG A 11 3.85 -23.84 26.95
N PRO A 12 3.11 -23.83 25.82
CA PRO A 12 1.75 -23.28 25.77
C PRO A 12 0.80 -24.03 26.71
N HIS A 13 -0.29 -23.38 27.15
CA HIS A 13 -1.35 -24.08 27.88
C HIS A 13 -2.02 -25.14 27.00
N LYS A 14 -2.61 -26.16 27.64
CA LYS A 14 -3.19 -27.33 26.97
C LYS A 14 -4.29 -26.99 25.95
N ASP A 15 -5.15 -26.03 26.29
CA ASP A 15 -6.22 -25.52 25.42
C ASP A 15 -5.69 -24.84 24.15
N VAL A 16 -4.55 -24.14 24.25
CA VAL A 16 -3.84 -23.57 23.09
C VAL A 16 -3.21 -24.69 22.25
N LEU A 17 -2.60 -25.70 22.89
CA LEU A 17 -2.01 -26.85 22.20
C LEU A 17 -3.04 -27.69 21.44
N GLU A 18 -4.20 -27.96 22.05
CA GLU A 18 -5.26 -28.78 21.46
C GLU A 18 -6.11 -28.02 20.43
N GLY A 19 -5.96 -26.70 20.34
CA GLY A 19 -6.76 -25.86 19.44
C GLY A 19 -8.25 -25.81 19.84
N THR A 20 -8.59 -26.31 21.02
CA THR A 20 -9.97 -26.31 21.57
C THR A 20 -10.35 -24.98 22.20
N PHE A 21 -9.42 -24.04 22.26
CA PHE A 21 -9.57 -22.69 22.74
C PHE A 21 -10.75 -21.96 22.10
N LYS A 22 -11.74 -21.58 22.91
CA LYS A 22 -12.96 -20.92 22.43
C LYS A 22 -12.90 -19.41 22.61
N GLN A 23 -13.44 -18.68 21.64
CA GLN A 23 -13.55 -17.21 21.74
C GLN A 23 -14.34 -16.74 22.98
N SER A 24 -15.25 -17.57 23.49
CA SER A 24 -16.04 -17.33 24.71
C SER A 24 -15.21 -17.45 25.99
N GLU A 25 -14.11 -18.20 26.00
CA GLU A 25 -13.26 -18.42 27.19
C GLU A 25 -12.47 -17.16 27.59
N PHE A 26 -12.49 -16.09 26.80
CA PHE A 26 -11.99 -14.76 27.19
C PHE A 26 -13.03 -13.78 27.70
N ALA A 27 -14.30 -14.14 27.59
CA ALA A 27 -15.35 -13.35 28.21
C ALA A 27 -15.51 -13.86 29.65
N ALA A 28 -14.86 -13.18 30.58
CA ALA A 28 -15.15 -13.37 31.99
C ALA A 28 -16.64 -13.04 32.23
N ASP A 29 -17.32 -13.90 32.97
CA ASP A 29 -18.73 -13.74 33.34
C ASP A 29 -18.83 -13.83 34.86
N ILE A 30 -19.11 -12.70 35.50
CA ILE A 30 -19.18 -12.61 36.96
C ILE A 30 -20.35 -13.40 37.53
N THR A 31 -21.44 -13.51 36.78
CA THR A 31 -22.63 -14.28 37.14
C THR A 31 -22.30 -15.77 37.20
N GLN A 32 -21.57 -16.29 36.21
CA GLN A 32 -21.18 -17.70 36.22
C GLN A 32 -20.28 -18.04 37.41
N VAL A 33 -19.34 -17.16 37.77
CA VAL A 33 -18.46 -17.37 38.93
C VAL A 33 -19.24 -17.29 40.25
N ALA A 34 -20.17 -16.34 40.35
CA ALA A 34 -21.01 -16.18 41.54
C ALA A 34 -21.94 -17.38 41.75
N THR A 35 -22.45 -17.98 40.67
CA THR A 35 -23.37 -19.13 40.69
C THR A 35 -22.68 -20.50 40.70
N GLY A 36 -21.35 -20.55 40.55
CA GLY A 36 -20.60 -21.82 40.56
C GLY A 36 -20.60 -22.57 39.22
N THR A 37 -20.93 -21.90 38.12
CA THR A 37 -21.08 -22.50 36.79
C THR A 37 -19.97 -22.10 35.81
N ALA A 38 -19.02 -21.27 36.24
CA ALA A 38 -17.93 -20.82 35.39
C ALA A 38 -16.91 -21.95 35.10
N PRO A 39 -16.17 -21.87 33.97
CA PRO A 39 -15.01 -22.72 33.73
C PRO A 39 -14.01 -22.66 34.89
N GLU A 40 -13.31 -23.76 35.11
CA GLU A 40 -12.45 -23.94 36.29
C GLU A 40 -11.38 -22.84 36.44
N GLU A 41 -10.88 -22.32 35.32
CA GLU A 41 -9.92 -21.22 35.25
C GLU A 41 -10.42 -19.87 35.75
N TYR A 42 -11.73 -19.63 35.76
CA TYR A 42 -12.35 -18.45 36.37
C TYR A 42 -13.00 -18.77 37.71
N GLN A 43 -13.48 -20.00 37.92
CA GLN A 43 -14.17 -20.41 39.14
C GLN A 43 -13.22 -20.65 40.32
N ASN A 44 -12.04 -21.22 40.06
CA ASN A 44 -11.05 -21.54 41.08
C ASN A 44 -10.06 -20.37 41.24
N ALA A 45 -9.96 -19.83 42.46
CA ALA A 45 -9.12 -18.66 42.74
C ALA A 45 -7.62 -18.89 42.47
N GLU A 46 -7.07 -20.07 42.80
CA GLU A 46 -5.65 -20.37 42.56
C GLU A 46 -5.36 -20.40 41.05
N LYS A 47 -6.22 -21.07 40.28
CA LYS A 47 -6.10 -21.14 38.81
C LYS A 47 -6.26 -19.75 38.18
N PHE A 48 -7.24 -18.97 38.64
CA PHE A 48 -7.48 -17.60 38.18
C PHE A 48 -6.23 -16.72 38.37
N PHE A 49 -5.65 -16.68 39.57
CA PHE A 49 -4.46 -15.85 39.84
C PHE A 49 -3.20 -16.39 39.18
N SER A 50 -3.06 -17.71 38.98
CA SER A 50 -1.93 -18.28 38.22
C SER A 50 -1.90 -17.81 36.75
N ARG A 51 -3.08 -17.54 36.16
CA ARG A 51 -3.24 -17.07 34.78
C ARG A 51 -3.46 -15.56 34.66
N THR A 52 -3.56 -14.86 35.79
CA THR A 52 -3.77 -13.41 35.82
C THR A 52 -2.45 -12.71 36.10
N TYR A 53 -2.10 -11.73 35.27
CA TYR A 53 -1.05 -10.78 35.59
C TYR A 53 -1.66 -9.61 36.35
N ILE A 54 -1.16 -9.33 37.56
CA ILE A 54 -1.62 -8.20 38.37
C ILE A 54 -0.91 -6.95 37.85
N THR A 55 -1.61 -6.19 37.01
CA THR A 55 -1.14 -4.88 36.52
C THR A 55 -1.04 -3.87 37.65
N GLU A 56 -0.34 -2.77 37.44
CA GLU A 56 -0.22 -1.67 38.39
C GLU A 56 -1.60 -1.14 38.82
N GLY A 57 -2.51 -0.93 37.86
CA GLY A 57 -3.88 -0.50 38.16
C GLY A 57 -4.65 -1.53 39.00
N MET A 58 -4.56 -2.82 38.67
CA MET A 58 -5.20 -3.88 39.46
C MET A 58 -4.58 -3.99 40.85
N ARG A 59 -3.26 -3.86 40.98
CA ARG A 59 -2.55 -3.86 42.26
C ARG A 59 -3.06 -2.74 43.17
N LEU A 60 -3.10 -1.50 42.68
CA LEU A 60 -3.57 -0.36 43.47
C LEU A 60 -5.04 -0.53 43.89
N LEU A 61 -5.88 -1.07 43.00
CA LEU A 61 -7.26 -1.41 43.34
C LEU A 61 -7.34 -2.47 44.44
N LEU A 62 -6.61 -3.57 44.32
CA LEU A 62 -6.61 -4.65 45.31
C LEU A 62 -6.08 -4.18 46.67
N ILE A 63 -5.11 -3.25 46.70
CA ILE A 63 -4.65 -2.57 47.92
C ILE A 63 -5.82 -1.78 48.55
N SER A 64 -6.47 -0.90 47.80
CA SER A 64 -7.59 -0.07 48.30
C SER A 64 -8.74 -0.94 48.82
N VAL A 65 -9.10 -2.01 48.09
CA VAL A 65 -10.10 -3.01 48.51
C VAL A 65 -9.68 -3.70 49.81
N ALA A 66 -8.43 -4.17 49.91
CA ALA A 66 -7.94 -4.87 51.09
C ALA A 66 -7.95 -3.98 52.35
N GLN A 67 -7.48 -2.74 52.21
CA GLN A 67 -7.48 -1.76 53.30
C GLN A 67 -8.92 -1.41 53.74
N ARG A 68 -9.82 -1.20 52.78
CA ARG A 68 -11.24 -0.92 53.06
C ARG A 68 -11.89 -2.07 53.83
N LEU A 69 -11.72 -3.30 53.36
CA LEU A 69 -12.30 -4.48 54.01
C LEU A 69 -11.75 -4.70 55.43
N ALA A 70 -10.49 -4.37 55.66
CA ALA A 70 -9.86 -4.39 56.99
C ALA A 70 -10.29 -3.23 57.90
N GLY A 71 -11.16 -2.32 57.44
CA GLY A 71 -11.63 -1.16 58.21
C GLY A 71 -10.59 -0.04 58.33
N GLN A 72 -9.57 -0.05 57.47
CA GLN A 72 -8.57 1.01 57.36
C GLN A 72 -9.01 2.08 56.34
N SER A 73 -8.08 2.84 55.78
CA SER A 73 -8.33 3.72 54.63
C SER A 73 -8.80 2.92 53.40
N GLY A 74 -9.31 3.60 52.37
CA GLY A 74 -9.73 2.96 51.12
C GLY A 74 -11.06 3.51 50.62
N ASP A 75 -11.26 3.38 49.32
CA ASP A 75 -12.38 3.99 48.63
C ASP A 75 -13.67 3.20 48.85
N PRO A 76 -14.78 3.86 49.24
CA PRO A 76 -16.07 3.18 49.42
C PRO A 76 -16.73 2.79 48.09
N VAL A 77 -16.39 3.48 47.01
CA VAL A 77 -16.96 3.28 45.68
C VAL A 77 -15.85 3.42 44.66
N VAL A 78 -15.69 2.43 43.80
CA VAL A 78 -14.73 2.43 42.72
C VAL A 78 -15.46 2.25 41.40
N GLN A 79 -15.20 3.17 40.48
CA GLN A 79 -15.65 3.07 39.11
C GLN A 79 -14.57 2.38 38.26
N LEU A 80 -14.92 1.28 37.61
CA LEU A 80 -14.06 0.63 36.64
C LEU A 80 -14.33 1.23 35.26
N GLN A 81 -13.49 2.19 34.88
CA GLN A 81 -13.29 2.62 33.49
C GLN A 81 -12.00 1.96 32.99
N THR A 82 -12.01 1.39 31.80
CA THR A 82 -10.81 0.74 31.24
C THR A 82 -10.63 1.13 29.78
N ALA A 83 -9.65 1.99 29.47
CA ALA A 83 -9.28 2.36 28.08
C ALA A 83 -8.63 1.22 27.28
N PHE A 84 -8.68 0.02 27.81
CA PHE A 84 -8.10 -1.17 27.27
C PHE A 84 -9.12 -2.26 27.53
N GLY A 85 -9.50 -3.02 26.49
CA GLY A 85 -10.37 -4.20 26.61
C GLY A 85 -9.83 -5.32 27.51
N GLY A 86 -8.98 -4.99 28.49
CA GLY A 86 -8.53 -5.80 29.62
C GLY A 86 -9.52 -5.75 30.78
N GLY A 87 -10.68 -6.39 30.57
CA GLY A 87 -11.42 -7.08 31.64
C GLY A 87 -11.84 -6.26 32.86
N LYS A 88 -12.84 -5.37 32.72
CA LYS A 88 -13.63 -4.84 33.86
C LYS A 88 -14.17 -5.99 34.71
N THR A 89 -14.87 -6.92 34.07
CA THR A 89 -15.35 -8.16 34.70
C THR A 89 -14.21 -9.01 35.26
N HIS A 90 -13.07 -9.12 34.56
CA HIS A 90 -11.89 -9.86 35.06
C HIS A 90 -11.31 -9.22 36.34
N THR A 91 -11.27 -7.89 36.42
CA THR A 91 -10.83 -7.15 37.59
C THR A 91 -11.80 -7.33 38.75
N MET A 92 -13.11 -7.30 38.48
CA MET A 92 -14.14 -7.62 39.48
C MET A 92 -14.00 -9.07 39.99
N LEU A 93 -13.63 -10.02 39.12
CA LEU A 93 -13.35 -11.40 39.52
C LEU A 93 -12.12 -11.51 40.42
N ALA A 94 -11.06 -10.73 40.17
CA ALA A 94 -9.90 -10.68 41.07
C ALA A 94 -10.31 -10.21 42.48
N VAL A 95 -11.16 -9.18 42.55
CA VAL A 95 -11.74 -8.70 43.81
C VAL A 95 -12.66 -9.73 44.45
N TYR A 96 -13.52 -10.40 43.68
CA TYR A 96 -14.39 -11.48 44.16
C TYR A 96 -13.59 -12.61 44.82
N HIS A 97 -12.53 -13.08 44.16
CA HIS A 97 -11.68 -14.16 44.67
C HIS A 97 -10.88 -13.73 45.90
N LEU A 98 -10.36 -12.49 45.92
CA LEU A 98 -9.66 -11.93 47.07
C LEU A 98 -10.59 -11.81 48.30
N ALA A 99 -11.76 -11.20 48.12
CA ALA A 99 -12.66 -10.82 49.21
C ALA A 99 -13.51 -11.98 49.76
N SER A 100 -13.86 -12.96 48.90
CA SER A 100 -14.64 -14.13 49.33
C SER A 100 -13.85 -15.09 50.23
N ARG A 101 -12.51 -15.00 50.24
CA ARG A 101 -11.60 -15.79 51.09
C ARG A 101 -11.84 -17.31 51.05
N LYS A 102 -12.39 -17.83 49.95
CA LYS A 102 -12.59 -19.29 49.73
C LYS A 102 -11.26 -20.06 49.68
N VAL A 103 -10.16 -19.37 49.36
CA VAL A 103 -8.79 -19.88 49.30
C VAL A 103 -7.87 -18.97 50.11
N SER A 104 -6.86 -19.53 50.78
CA SER A 104 -5.85 -18.73 51.49
C SER A 104 -5.09 -17.81 50.53
N THR A 105 -4.77 -16.61 51.01
CA THR A 105 -4.10 -15.55 50.23
C THR A 105 -2.68 -15.94 49.83
N ASP A 106 -2.02 -16.80 50.61
CA ASP A 106 -0.67 -17.31 50.32
C ASP A 106 -0.61 -18.17 49.05
N LYS A 107 -1.75 -18.76 48.66
CA LYS A 107 -1.87 -19.57 47.44
C LYS A 107 -2.26 -18.74 46.22
N LEU A 108 -2.68 -17.49 46.41
CA LEU A 108 -3.10 -16.62 45.33
C LEU A 108 -1.86 -15.93 44.77
N MET A 109 -1.33 -16.43 43.66
CA MET A 109 -0.09 -15.93 43.07
C MET A 109 -0.13 -14.40 42.88
N GLY A 110 0.87 -13.71 43.44
CA GLY A 110 1.01 -12.26 43.35
C GLY A 110 0.21 -11.46 44.39
N ILE A 111 -0.70 -12.08 45.15
CA ILE A 111 -1.45 -11.40 46.22
C ILE A 111 -0.63 -11.14 47.49
N PRO A 112 0.26 -12.02 47.97
CA PRO A 112 1.01 -11.74 49.20
C PRO A 112 1.78 -10.41 49.17
N PRO A 113 2.54 -10.07 48.09
CA PRO A 113 3.19 -8.76 47.99
C PRO A 113 2.21 -7.57 48.00
N VAL A 114 1.00 -7.75 47.46
CA VAL A 114 -0.06 -6.72 47.44
C VAL A 114 -0.57 -6.47 48.86
N LEU A 115 -0.75 -7.52 49.66
CA LEU A 115 -1.19 -7.40 51.05
C LEU A 115 -0.09 -6.83 51.96
N ASP A 116 1.16 -7.23 51.73
CA ASP A 116 2.33 -6.67 52.44
C ASP A 116 2.44 -5.17 52.21
N GLU A 117 2.32 -4.72 50.95
CA GLU A 117 2.31 -3.29 50.60
C GLU A 117 1.10 -2.57 51.20
N ALA A 118 -0.07 -3.22 51.24
CA ALA A 118 -1.27 -2.68 51.87
C ALA A 118 -1.17 -2.58 53.39
N GLY A 119 -0.19 -3.24 54.03
CA GLY A 119 -0.07 -3.34 55.48
C GLY A 119 -1.12 -4.26 56.12
N ILE A 120 -1.62 -5.24 55.36
CA ILE A 120 -2.71 -6.15 55.79
C ILE A 120 -2.14 -7.54 56.06
N THR A 121 -2.06 -7.91 57.34
CA THR A 121 -1.60 -9.24 57.77
C THR A 121 -2.71 -10.30 57.70
N GLU A 122 -3.96 -9.90 57.94
CA GLU A 122 -5.12 -10.78 57.90
C GLU A 122 -6.27 -10.07 57.19
N LEU A 123 -6.60 -10.56 55.99
CA LEU A 123 -7.72 -10.03 55.22
C LEU A 123 -9.03 -10.70 55.67
N PRO A 124 -10.04 -9.93 56.14
CA PRO A 124 -11.31 -10.49 56.59
C PRO A 124 -12.10 -11.09 55.43
N THR A 125 -12.93 -12.08 55.74
CA THR A 125 -13.90 -12.63 54.78
C THR A 125 -15.04 -11.64 54.60
N ALA A 126 -15.34 -11.27 53.36
CA ALA A 126 -16.41 -10.34 53.03
C ALA A 126 -17.64 -11.06 52.48
N ARG A 127 -18.83 -10.54 52.80
CA ARG A 127 -20.07 -10.91 52.11
C ARG A 127 -20.08 -10.31 50.72
N MET A 128 -20.57 -11.06 49.73
CA MET A 128 -20.54 -10.65 48.33
C MET A 128 -21.96 -10.43 47.81
N ALA A 129 -22.19 -9.33 47.11
CA ALA A 129 -23.34 -9.16 46.23
C ALA A 129 -22.84 -8.90 44.80
N VAL A 130 -23.39 -9.63 43.84
CA VAL A 130 -23.07 -9.55 42.41
C VAL A 130 -24.35 -9.20 41.65
N ILE A 131 -24.33 -8.05 40.99
CA ILE A 131 -25.42 -7.54 40.15
C ILE A 131 -24.90 -7.47 38.73
N ASP A 132 -25.50 -8.24 37.83
CA ASP A 132 -25.21 -8.20 36.40
C ASP A 132 -26.40 -7.58 35.66
N GLY A 133 -26.16 -6.41 35.06
CA GLY A 133 -27.19 -5.65 34.38
C GLY A 133 -27.67 -6.25 33.05
N ILE A 134 -26.94 -7.22 32.49
CA ILE A 134 -27.37 -8.02 31.34
C ILE A 134 -28.26 -9.17 31.80
N GLN A 135 -27.93 -9.79 32.94
CA GLN A 135 -28.70 -10.91 33.48
C GLN A 135 -30.05 -10.48 34.07
N LEU A 136 -30.14 -9.26 34.60
CA LEU A 136 -31.34 -8.73 35.24
C LEU A 136 -32.26 -8.02 34.23
N SER A 137 -33.57 -8.18 34.40
CA SER A 137 -34.59 -7.49 33.61
C SER A 137 -35.51 -6.69 34.52
N PRO A 138 -35.80 -5.41 34.22
CA PRO A 138 -36.69 -4.60 35.06
C PRO A 138 -38.15 -5.09 35.04
N SER A 139 -38.53 -5.92 34.06
CA SER A 139 -39.89 -6.47 33.96
C SER A 139 -40.08 -7.78 34.71
N GLN A 140 -38.99 -8.48 35.05
CA GLN A 140 -39.04 -9.84 35.61
C GLN A 140 -38.73 -9.80 37.10
N VAL A 141 -39.48 -10.59 37.85
CA VAL A 141 -39.25 -10.80 39.29
C VAL A 141 -38.37 -12.03 39.50
N ARG A 142 -37.60 -12.03 40.58
CA ARG A 142 -36.85 -13.21 41.03
C ARG A 142 -37.49 -13.80 42.27
N THR A 143 -37.48 -15.12 42.38
CA THR A 143 -38.08 -15.83 43.52
C THR A 143 -37.01 -16.67 44.21
N TYR A 144 -36.86 -16.44 45.51
CA TYR A 144 -35.97 -17.20 46.38
C TYR A 144 -36.77 -17.82 47.51
N GLY A 145 -37.09 -19.11 47.37
CA GLY A 145 -38.01 -19.77 48.30
C GLY A 145 -39.38 -19.09 48.27
N SER A 146 -39.81 -18.53 49.41
CA SER A 146 -41.06 -17.78 49.56
C SER A 146 -40.94 -16.28 49.25
N THR A 147 -39.73 -15.76 49.07
CA THR A 147 -39.49 -14.32 48.89
C THR A 147 -39.46 -13.98 47.42
N THR A 148 -40.28 -13.00 47.02
CA THR A 148 -40.28 -12.45 45.66
C THR A 148 -39.59 -11.09 45.67
N VAL A 149 -38.56 -10.95 44.85
CA VAL A 149 -37.71 -9.76 44.73
C VAL A 149 -37.99 -9.10 43.38
N ASN A 150 -38.32 -7.82 43.39
CA ASN A 150 -38.70 -7.07 42.19
C ASN A 150 -37.57 -6.18 41.65
N THR A 151 -36.65 -5.72 42.50
CA THR A 151 -35.78 -4.56 42.22
C THR A 151 -34.29 -4.86 42.46
N LEU A 152 -33.40 -3.98 41.96
CA LEU A 152 -31.95 -4.10 42.20
C LEU A 152 -31.59 -4.03 43.69
N TRP A 153 -32.28 -3.19 44.46
CA TRP A 153 -32.01 -3.05 45.90
C TRP A 153 -32.55 -4.24 46.70
N GLY A 154 -33.68 -4.82 46.29
CA GLY A 154 -34.15 -6.08 46.85
C GLY A 154 -33.18 -7.23 46.58
N GLU A 155 -32.66 -7.31 45.35
CA GLU A 155 -31.67 -8.32 44.94
C GLU A 155 -30.37 -8.16 45.75
N LEU A 156 -29.87 -6.92 45.87
CA LEU A 156 -28.69 -6.61 46.68
C LEU A 156 -28.87 -7.03 48.15
N ALA A 157 -30.01 -6.69 48.74
CA ALA A 157 -30.29 -6.98 50.14
C ALA A 157 -30.41 -8.49 50.39
N TRP A 158 -31.07 -9.21 49.47
CA TRP A 158 -31.19 -10.66 49.53
C TRP A 158 -29.82 -11.34 49.40
N GLN A 159 -28.97 -10.93 48.46
CA GLN A 159 -27.65 -11.54 48.31
C GLN A 159 -26.74 -11.31 49.51
N LEU A 160 -26.82 -10.14 50.16
CA LEU A 160 -25.98 -9.82 51.32
C LEU A 160 -26.41 -10.54 52.61
N LEU A 161 -27.70 -10.61 52.90
CA LEU A 161 -28.21 -11.08 54.21
C LEU A 161 -29.45 -11.99 54.12
N GLY A 162 -29.84 -12.43 52.93
CA GLY A 162 -31.03 -13.26 52.72
C GLY A 162 -32.32 -12.55 53.13
N GLU A 163 -33.20 -13.27 53.82
CA GLU A 163 -34.51 -12.79 54.26
C GLU A 163 -34.42 -11.57 55.19
N GLU A 164 -33.46 -11.57 56.11
CA GLU A 164 -33.25 -10.43 57.03
C GLU A 164 -32.85 -9.15 56.28
N GLY A 165 -32.03 -9.29 55.23
CA GLY A 165 -31.64 -8.18 54.38
C GLY A 165 -32.83 -7.64 53.59
N TYR A 166 -33.56 -8.53 52.92
CA TYR A 166 -34.74 -8.17 52.15
C TYR A 166 -35.80 -7.45 53.01
N ALA A 167 -36.02 -7.90 54.25
CA ALA A 167 -36.97 -7.26 55.17
C ALA A 167 -36.69 -5.75 55.40
N LEU A 168 -35.42 -5.32 55.34
CA LEU A 168 -35.04 -3.90 55.50
C LEU A 168 -35.44 -3.03 54.31
N VAL A 169 -35.71 -3.63 53.15
CA VAL A 169 -36.03 -2.94 51.90
C VAL A 169 -37.35 -3.42 51.27
N ALA A 170 -38.11 -4.28 51.96
CA ALA A 170 -39.26 -4.98 51.40
C ALA A 170 -40.39 -4.04 50.93
N ASP A 171 -40.66 -2.97 51.66
CA ASP A 171 -41.65 -1.96 51.25
C ASP A 171 -41.18 -1.21 49.99
N SER A 172 -39.92 -0.77 49.97
CA SER A 172 -39.29 -0.14 48.79
C SER A 172 -39.27 -1.04 47.56
N ASP A 173 -38.97 -2.34 47.74
CA ASP A 173 -38.97 -3.33 46.66
C ASP A 173 -40.37 -3.54 46.07
N ARG A 174 -41.40 -3.69 46.91
CA ARG A 174 -42.80 -3.82 46.47
C ARG A 174 -43.30 -2.58 45.73
N ASP A 175 -42.94 -1.40 46.20
CA ASP A 175 -43.42 -0.14 45.64
C ASP A 175 -42.62 0.28 44.40
N GLY A 176 -41.47 -0.35 44.14
CA GLY A 176 -40.57 0.02 43.04
C GLY A 176 -39.95 1.41 43.22
N THR A 177 -39.74 1.82 44.48
CA THR A 177 -39.17 3.12 44.84
C THR A 177 -37.86 2.95 45.61
N SER A 178 -36.91 3.86 45.40
CA SER A 178 -35.58 3.76 46.04
C SER A 178 -35.71 3.73 47.57
N PRO A 179 -35.02 2.80 48.26
CA PRO A 179 -34.88 2.87 49.71
C PRO A 179 -34.10 4.12 50.12
N GLY A 180 -34.38 4.61 51.33
CA GLY A 180 -33.66 5.75 51.90
C GLY A 180 -32.22 5.39 52.30
N LYS A 181 -31.36 6.42 52.37
CA LYS A 181 -29.95 6.29 52.78
C LYS A 181 -29.78 5.55 54.12
N GLU A 182 -30.65 5.79 55.10
CA GLU A 182 -30.53 5.16 56.43
C GLU A 182 -30.81 3.66 56.40
N SER A 183 -31.83 3.22 55.65
CA SER A 183 -32.12 1.78 55.46
C SER A 183 -30.95 1.06 54.77
N LEU A 184 -30.37 1.68 53.73
CA LEU A 184 -29.19 1.14 53.05
C LEU A 184 -27.96 1.12 53.97
N LYS A 185 -27.75 2.16 54.79
CA LYS A 185 -26.67 2.18 55.77
C LYS A 185 -26.82 1.06 56.81
N GLN A 186 -28.04 0.84 57.31
CA GLN A 186 -28.32 -0.25 58.25
C GLN A 186 -28.07 -1.63 57.63
N LEU A 187 -28.53 -1.83 56.39
CA LEU A 187 -28.27 -3.05 55.61
C LEU A 187 -26.76 -3.30 55.46
N LEU A 188 -26.01 -2.30 54.99
CA LEU A 188 -24.57 -2.39 54.78
C LEU A 188 -23.81 -2.61 56.10
N THR A 189 -24.20 -1.93 57.19
CA THR A 189 -23.57 -2.09 58.51
C THR A 189 -23.73 -3.52 59.03
N ARG A 190 -24.89 -4.14 58.83
CA ARG A 190 -25.11 -5.55 59.22
C ARG A 190 -24.37 -6.53 58.29
N ALA A 191 -24.25 -6.19 57.02
CA ALA A 191 -23.57 -7.01 56.02
C ALA A 191 -22.03 -6.92 56.10
N ALA A 192 -21.48 -5.86 56.68
CA ALA A 192 -20.04 -5.61 56.65
C ALA A 192 -19.22 -6.67 57.45
N PRO A 193 -17.98 -7.00 57.02
CA PRO A 193 -17.34 -6.54 55.78
C PRO A 193 -18.06 -7.06 54.52
N CYS A 194 -18.27 -6.19 53.52
CA CYS A 194 -18.98 -6.59 52.30
C CYS A 194 -18.46 -5.89 51.04
N VAL A 195 -18.60 -6.60 49.92
CA VAL A 195 -18.27 -6.12 48.57
C VAL A 195 -19.51 -6.24 47.69
N ILE A 196 -19.85 -5.14 47.03
CA ILE A 196 -20.89 -5.10 46.01
C ILE A 196 -20.21 -4.95 44.65
N LEU A 197 -20.47 -5.87 43.75
CA LEU A 197 -19.93 -5.92 42.39
C LEU A 197 -21.09 -5.70 41.43
N VAL A 198 -21.09 -4.59 40.70
CA VAL A 198 -22.12 -4.26 39.70
C VAL A 198 -21.50 -4.23 38.32
N ASP A 199 -21.81 -5.21 37.50
CA ASP A 199 -21.37 -5.29 36.11
C ASP A 199 -22.48 -4.82 35.16
N GLU A 200 -22.11 -4.10 34.10
CA GLU A 200 -23.00 -3.67 33.03
C GLU A 200 -24.27 -2.91 33.50
N LEU A 201 -24.13 -2.04 34.51
CA LEU A 201 -25.26 -1.30 35.10
C LEU A 201 -26.05 -0.46 34.07
N VAL A 202 -25.35 0.13 33.10
CA VAL A 202 -25.98 0.90 32.02
C VAL A 202 -26.91 0.01 31.19
N ALA A 203 -26.55 -1.26 30.97
CA ALA A 203 -27.36 -2.19 30.20
C ALA A 203 -28.71 -2.49 30.86
N TYR A 204 -28.77 -2.50 32.20
CA TYR A 204 -30.03 -2.62 32.94
C TYR A 204 -30.85 -1.33 32.87
N ILE A 205 -30.26 -0.19 33.26
CA ILE A 205 -31.02 1.06 33.41
C ILE A 205 -31.53 1.58 32.06
N ARG A 206 -30.81 1.37 30.95
CA ARG A 206 -31.26 1.80 29.62
C ARG A 206 -32.54 1.10 29.15
N GLN A 207 -32.92 -0.02 29.77
CA GLN A 207 -34.18 -0.73 29.47
C GLN A 207 -35.41 -0.04 30.09
N LEU A 208 -35.21 0.90 31.04
CA LEU A 208 -36.29 1.61 31.71
C LEU A 208 -36.78 2.79 30.86
N GLU A 209 -37.92 2.61 30.19
CA GLU A 209 -38.58 3.67 29.42
C GLU A 209 -39.08 4.81 30.33
N LEU A 210 -38.87 6.06 29.89
CA LEU A 210 -39.33 7.24 30.62
C LEU A 210 -40.87 7.29 30.67
N GLY A 211 -41.41 7.53 31.87
CA GLY A 211 -42.86 7.61 32.10
C GLY A 211 -43.57 6.26 32.25
N LYS A 212 -42.83 5.14 32.18
CA LYS A 212 -43.36 3.79 32.39
C LYS A 212 -42.87 3.22 33.71
N GLN A 213 -43.76 2.53 34.41
CA GLN A 213 -43.44 1.86 35.67
C GLN A 213 -43.24 0.37 35.44
N TYR A 214 -42.08 -0.13 35.85
CA TYR A 214 -41.72 -1.55 35.81
C TYR A 214 -41.73 -2.13 37.23
N LYS A 215 -41.65 -3.46 37.34
CA LYS A 215 -41.48 -4.14 38.64
C LYS A 215 -40.17 -3.72 39.30
N GLY A 216 -39.10 -3.58 38.53
CA GLY A 216 -37.81 -3.05 38.95
C GLY A 216 -37.77 -1.52 39.17
N GLY A 217 -38.92 -0.85 39.25
CA GLY A 217 -39.04 0.59 39.43
C GLY A 217 -39.02 1.41 38.13
N THR A 218 -38.73 2.69 38.27
CA THR A 218 -38.56 3.66 37.16
C THR A 218 -37.10 4.06 36.96
N PHE A 219 -36.79 4.72 35.84
CA PHE A 219 -35.46 5.31 35.61
C PHE A 219 -35.01 6.17 36.80
N ASP A 220 -35.84 7.12 37.24
CA ASP A 220 -35.49 8.04 38.32
C ASP A 220 -35.32 7.34 39.68
N SER A 221 -36.11 6.28 39.95
CA SER A 221 -35.95 5.49 41.17
C SER A 221 -34.62 4.74 41.21
N ASN A 222 -34.17 4.20 40.06
CA ASN A 222 -32.89 3.49 39.96
C ASN A 222 -31.72 4.46 40.10
N ILE A 223 -31.78 5.64 39.48
CA ILE A 223 -30.78 6.69 39.67
C ILE A 223 -30.71 7.15 41.14
N SER A 224 -31.87 7.35 41.78
CA SER A 224 -31.95 7.71 43.20
C SER A 224 -31.37 6.62 44.10
N PHE A 225 -31.57 5.35 43.76
CA PHE A 225 -30.98 4.23 44.48
C PHE A 225 -29.45 4.22 44.39
N ILE A 226 -28.87 4.41 43.20
CA ILE A 226 -27.40 4.49 43.05
C ILE A 226 -26.84 5.66 43.87
N GLN A 227 -27.50 6.81 43.86
CA GLN A 227 -27.12 7.95 44.70
C GLN A 227 -27.19 7.59 46.20
N ALA A 228 -28.28 6.98 46.66
CA ALA A 228 -28.44 6.62 48.06
C ALA A 228 -27.44 5.55 48.51
N LEU A 229 -27.15 4.56 47.65
CA LEU A 229 -26.21 3.48 47.88
C LEU A 229 -24.77 3.99 48.01
N THR A 230 -24.32 4.80 47.06
CA THR A 230 -22.97 5.41 47.09
C THR A 230 -22.77 6.28 48.34
N GLU A 231 -23.81 7.00 48.77
CA GLU A 231 -23.81 7.80 50.00
C GLU A 231 -23.83 6.94 51.28
N ALA A 232 -24.51 5.80 51.27
CA ALA A 232 -24.53 4.87 52.40
C ALA A 232 -23.16 4.16 52.56
N LEU A 233 -22.50 3.79 51.46
CA LEU A 233 -21.17 3.16 51.46
C LEU A 233 -20.10 4.06 52.07
N LYS A 234 -20.15 5.37 51.83
CA LYS A 234 -19.25 6.34 52.49
C LYS A 234 -19.36 6.29 54.02
N ALA A 235 -20.54 5.97 54.54
CA ALA A 235 -20.81 5.93 55.98
C ALA A 235 -20.48 4.59 56.65
N VAL A 236 -20.13 3.55 55.90
CA VAL A 236 -19.81 2.20 56.42
C VAL A 236 -18.34 1.87 56.09
N PRO A 237 -17.42 1.91 57.08
CA PRO A 237 -15.97 1.84 56.86
C PRO A 237 -15.47 0.60 56.12
N ASN A 238 -16.14 -0.54 56.28
CA ASN A 238 -15.75 -1.85 55.78
C ASN A 238 -16.69 -2.40 54.69
N ALA A 239 -17.35 -1.50 53.96
CA ALA A 239 -18.15 -1.82 52.78
C ALA A 239 -17.60 -1.10 51.55
N ILE A 240 -17.62 -1.78 50.40
CA ILE A 240 -17.13 -1.26 49.12
C ILE A 240 -18.04 -1.66 47.94
N LEU A 241 -18.18 -0.76 46.97
CA LEU A 241 -18.84 -0.99 45.68
C LEU A 241 -17.86 -0.85 44.53
N LEU A 242 -17.84 -1.83 43.63
CA LEU A 242 -17.18 -1.71 42.34
C LEU A 242 -18.26 -1.76 41.25
N ALA A 243 -18.28 -0.76 40.39
CA ALA A 243 -19.22 -0.70 39.28
C ALA A 243 -18.49 -0.57 37.94
N SER A 244 -18.84 -1.39 36.95
CA SER A 244 -18.36 -1.23 35.58
C SER A 244 -19.26 -0.27 34.81
N LEU A 245 -18.64 0.71 34.16
CA LEU A 245 -19.33 1.63 33.25
C LEU A 245 -18.71 1.58 31.85
N PRO A 246 -19.51 1.72 30.77
CA PRO A 246 -18.99 1.92 29.42
C PRO A 246 -18.13 3.18 29.32
N GLU A 247 -17.15 3.17 28.42
CA GLU A 247 -16.26 4.33 28.19
C GLU A 247 -16.66 5.16 26.96
N SER A 248 -17.22 4.50 25.93
CA SER A 248 -17.53 5.17 24.66
C SER A 248 -19.02 5.15 24.34
N GLU A 249 -19.48 6.17 23.61
CA GLU A 249 -20.87 6.26 23.14
C GLU A 249 -21.27 5.04 22.26
N LEU A 250 -20.29 4.38 21.63
CA LEU A 250 -20.49 3.19 20.80
C LEU A 250 -20.97 1.98 21.61
N GLU A 251 -20.52 1.82 22.85
CA GLU A 251 -20.88 0.70 23.74
C GLU A 251 -22.26 0.88 24.39
N VAL A 252 -22.71 2.12 24.47
CA VAL A 252 -23.80 2.55 25.33
C VAL A 252 -25.19 2.25 24.73
N GLY A 253 -25.27 2.07 23.41
CA GLY A 253 -26.47 1.57 22.73
C GLY A 253 -27.60 2.60 22.59
N GLY A 254 -27.30 3.78 22.04
CA GLY A 254 -28.27 4.81 21.69
C GLY A 254 -28.45 5.92 22.74
N THR A 255 -29.39 6.83 22.48
CA THR A 255 -29.56 8.08 23.26
C THR A 255 -29.94 7.87 24.73
N MET A 256 -30.76 6.86 25.03
CA MET A 256 -31.12 6.50 26.41
C MET A 256 -29.94 5.93 27.18
N GLY A 257 -29.10 5.14 26.52
CA GLY A 257 -27.85 4.71 27.11
C GLY A 257 -26.97 5.91 27.46
N GLN A 258 -26.80 6.87 26.54
CA GLN A 258 -25.90 8.00 26.77
C GLN A 258 -26.37 8.85 27.94
N ARG A 259 -27.69 9.07 28.03
CA ARG A 259 -28.31 9.75 29.18
C ARG A 259 -28.10 9.00 30.49
N THR A 260 -28.13 7.66 30.45
CA THR A 260 -27.88 6.80 31.61
C THR A 260 -26.44 6.95 32.08
N LEU A 261 -25.47 6.80 31.16
CA LEU A 261 -24.04 6.95 31.46
C LEU A 261 -23.75 8.32 32.09
N ASN A 262 -24.18 9.41 31.44
CA ASN A 262 -23.99 10.77 31.94
C ASN A 262 -24.62 11.00 33.33
N SER A 263 -25.71 10.29 33.66
CA SER A 263 -26.33 10.37 34.98
C SER A 263 -25.52 9.60 36.02
N LEU A 264 -25.10 8.37 35.71
CA LEU A 264 -24.31 7.53 36.61
C LEU A 264 -22.94 8.14 36.90
N GLU A 265 -22.23 8.64 35.87
CA GLU A 265 -20.93 9.29 36.02
C GLU A 265 -20.96 10.42 37.05
N LYS A 266 -22.04 11.21 37.16
CA LYS A 266 -22.13 12.28 38.17
C LYS A 266 -22.07 11.77 39.61
N TYR A 267 -22.56 10.57 39.87
CA TYR A 267 -22.58 9.96 41.21
C TYR A 267 -21.30 9.18 41.49
N PHE A 268 -20.72 8.53 40.48
CA PHE A 268 -19.46 7.81 40.59
C PHE A 268 -18.22 8.73 40.55
N ALA A 269 -18.21 9.81 39.76
CA ALA A 269 -17.08 10.75 39.59
C ALA A 269 -16.76 11.60 40.83
N ARG A 270 -17.60 11.55 41.87
CA ARG A 270 -17.32 12.19 43.17
C ARG A 270 -16.51 11.30 44.12
N VAL A 271 -16.09 10.13 43.66
CA VAL A 271 -15.30 9.15 44.42
C VAL A 271 -14.08 8.79 43.56
N GLU A 272 -12.89 8.85 44.15
CA GLU A 272 -11.62 8.89 43.42
C GLU A 272 -11.43 7.71 42.46
N SER A 273 -10.91 8.02 41.27
CA SER A 273 -10.49 7.03 40.27
C SER A 273 -9.02 6.67 40.51
N VAL A 274 -8.79 5.55 41.18
CA VAL A 274 -7.47 4.89 41.14
C VAL A 274 -7.34 4.27 39.76
N TRP A 275 -6.84 5.01 38.77
CA TRP A 275 -6.68 4.43 37.45
C TRP A 275 -5.43 4.89 36.71
N LYS A 276 -4.66 3.88 36.28
CA LYS A 276 -3.57 4.00 35.33
C LYS A 276 -3.83 3.04 34.17
N PRO A 277 -3.78 3.50 32.91
CA PRO A 277 -3.90 2.61 31.77
C PRO A 277 -2.79 1.55 31.75
N VAL A 278 -3.13 0.35 31.27
CA VAL A 278 -2.18 -0.77 31.16
C VAL A 278 -1.07 -0.38 30.18
N GLY A 279 0.17 -0.40 30.65
CA GLY A 279 1.33 -0.10 29.80
C GLY A 279 1.61 -1.20 28.77
N SER A 280 2.34 -0.89 27.70
CA SER A 280 2.74 -1.88 26.68
C SER A 280 3.52 -3.05 27.27
N SER A 281 4.40 -2.79 28.24
CA SER A 281 5.15 -3.81 28.98
C SER A 281 4.25 -4.77 29.77
N GLU A 282 3.17 -4.27 30.37
CA GLU A 282 2.21 -5.10 31.12
C GLU A 282 1.34 -5.94 30.20
N ALA A 283 1.05 -5.43 29.00
CA ALA A 283 0.30 -6.17 27.99
C ALA A 283 1.01 -7.47 27.57
N PHE A 284 2.35 -7.46 27.49
CA PHE A 284 3.14 -8.65 27.16
C PHE A 284 2.96 -9.74 28.23
N GLU A 285 3.02 -9.35 29.50
CA GLU A 285 2.87 -10.25 30.64
C GLU A 285 1.47 -10.87 30.72
N ILE A 286 0.44 -10.08 30.39
CA ILE A 286 -0.94 -10.57 30.29
C ILE A 286 -1.03 -11.68 29.23
N VAL A 287 -0.51 -11.43 28.03
CA VAL A 287 -0.56 -12.39 26.93
C VAL A 287 0.27 -13.64 27.24
N ARG A 288 1.47 -13.46 27.79
CA ARG A 288 2.36 -14.55 28.18
C ARG A 288 1.70 -15.48 29.20
N ARG A 289 1.18 -14.95 30.32
CA ARG A 289 0.51 -15.76 31.36
C ARG A 289 -0.73 -16.49 30.85
N ARG A 290 -1.46 -15.89 29.90
CA ARG A 290 -2.66 -16.51 29.36
C ARG A 290 -2.42 -17.56 28.30
N LEU A 291 -1.35 -17.46 27.52
CA LEU A 291 -1.07 -18.40 26.43
C LEU A 291 -0.05 -19.49 26.81
N PHE A 292 0.81 -19.24 27.80
CA PHE A 292 1.86 -20.16 28.22
C PHE A 292 1.71 -20.62 29.67
N GLU A 293 1.84 -21.95 29.87
CA GLU A 293 1.96 -22.57 31.18
C GLU A 293 3.33 -22.26 31.80
N SER A 294 4.38 -22.29 30.98
CA SER A 294 5.75 -21.92 31.36
C SER A 294 6.43 -21.21 30.19
N SER A 295 7.19 -20.16 30.47
CA SER A 295 8.07 -19.50 29.49
C SER A 295 9.49 -20.07 29.50
N GLY A 296 9.74 -21.12 30.27
CA GLY A 296 11.07 -21.70 30.48
C GLY A 296 11.82 -21.15 31.68
N GLU A 297 12.98 -21.75 31.97
CA GLU A 297 13.84 -21.30 33.06
C GLU A 297 14.43 -19.92 32.78
N ARG A 298 14.55 -19.09 33.83
CA ARG A 298 15.05 -17.71 33.72
C ARG A 298 16.40 -17.62 33.00
N ALA A 299 17.31 -18.56 33.26
CA ALA A 299 18.63 -18.58 32.63
C ALA A 299 18.56 -18.84 31.11
N GLU A 300 17.62 -19.66 30.65
CA GLU A 300 17.44 -19.94 29.22
C GLU A 300 16.84 -18.71 28.52
N VAL A 301 15.83 -18.09 29.12
CA VAL A 301 15.20 -16.86 28.60
C VAL A 301 16.22 -15.73 28.50
N GLU A 302 16.96 -15.44 29.58
CA GLU A 302 18.01 -14.41 29.59
C GLU A 302 19.12 -14.73 28.57
N GLY A 303 19.48 -16.01 28.41
CA GLY A 303 20.48 -16.45 27.45
C GLY A 303 20.08 -16.25 25.98
N ILE A 304 18.81 -16.51 25.62
CA ILE A 304 18.28 -16.24 24.27
C ILE A 304 18.16 -14.73 24.05
N SER A 305 17.54 -14.00 24.97
CA SER A 305 17.38 -12.54 24.88
C SER A 305 18.71 -11.82 24.77
N ARG A 306 19.76 -12.31 25.44
CA ARG A 306 21.11 -11.73 25.33
C ARG A 306 21.71 -11.94 23.94
N GLN A 307 21.57 -13.12 23.35
CA GLN A 307 22.03 -13.37 21.98
C GLN A 307 21.35 -12.46 20.95
N PHE A 308 20.05 -12.19 21.12
CA PHE A 308 19.34 -11.23 20.28
C PHE A 308 19.81 -9.78 20.51
N SER A 309 19.91 -9.35 21.77
CA SER A 309 20.39 -7.99 22.11
C SER A 309 21.82 -7.75 21.62
N ASP A 310 22.72 -8.73 21.79
CA ASP A 310 24.10 -8.64 21.30
C ASP A 310 24.14 -8.61 19.76
N PHE A 311 23.31 -9.39 19.08
CA PHE A 311 23.20 -9.36 17.61
C PHE A 311 22.73 -8.00 17.10
N TYR A 312 21.72 -7.38 17.74
CA TYR A 312 21.27 -6.04 17.39
C TYR A 312 22.35 -4.98 17.65
N ARG A 313 23.11 -5.11 18.74
CA ARG A 313 24.22 -4.20 19.07
C ARG A 313 25.41 -4.29 18.12
N GLN A 314 25.73 -5.50 17.67
CA GLN A 314 26.81 -5.71 16.71
C GLN A 314 26.51 -5.15 15.31
N ASN A 315 25.23 -4.89 15.01
CA ASN A 315 24.76 -4.42 13.71
C ASN A 315 23.90 -3.14 13.87
N ALA A 316 24.33 -2.23 14.74
CA ALA A 316 23.54 -1.08 15.18
C ALA A 316 23.06 -0.17 14.03
N GLU A 317 23.78 -0.10 12.91
CA GLU A 317 23.36 0.67 11.73
C GLU A 317 22.20 0.04 10.93
N LYS A 318 21.80 -1.19 11.25
CA LYS A 318 20.75 -1.95 10.55
C LYS A 318 19.47 -2.12 11.33
N PHE A 319 19.46 -1.78 12.62
CA PHE A 319 18.35 -1.99 13.54
C PHE A 319 17.94 -0.69 14.23
N PRO A 320 16.68 -0.55 14.68
CA PRO A 320 16.20 0.66 15.34
C PRO A 320 17.02 1.02 16.59
N VAL A 321 17.17 2.32 16.87
CA VAL A 321 18.05 2.84 17.92
C VAL A 321 17.71 2.32 19.32
N GLU A 322 16.44 2.05 19.62
CA GLU A 322 16.03 1.56 20.93
C GLU A 322 16.55 0.15 21.22
N THR A 323 16.82 -0.66 20.20
CA THR A 323 17.34 -2.05 20.34
C THR A 323 18.71 -2.09 21.02
N GLN A 324 19.38 -0.94 21.06
CA GLN A 324 20.70 -0.76 21.65
C GLN A 324 20.64 -0.63 23.18
N SER A 325 19.47 -0.27 23.73
CA SER A 325 19.27 -0.01 25.15
C SER A 325 19.18 -1.30 26.00
N ASN A 326 19.47 -1.19 27.30
CA ASN A 326 19.19 -2.28 28.25
C ASN A 326 17.68 -2.48 28.46
N GLU A 327 16.88 -1.41 28.34
CA GLU A 327 15.43 -1.48 28.43
C GLU A 327 14.85 -2.41 27.35
N TYR A 328 15.39 -2.39 26.12
CA TYR A 328 14.97 -3.32 25.08
C TYR A 328 15.36 -4.78 25.38
N TYR A 329 16.52 -5.01 26.00
CA TYR A 329 16.89 -6.34 26.50
C TYR A 329 15.90 -6.83 27.57
N ASP A 330 15.49 -5.97 28.49
CA ASP A 330 14.48 -6.31 29.51
C ASP A 330 13.12 -6.61 28.86
N ARG A 331 12.75 -5.85 27.81
CA ARG A 331 11.55 -6.13 26.98
C ARG A 331 11.63 -7.50 26.29
N LEU A 332 12.79 -7.88 25.75
CA LEU A 332 12.98 -9.22 25.16
C LEU A 332 12.77 -10.32 26.21
N CYS A 333 13.27 -10.12 27.42
CA CYS A 333 13.11 -11.09 28.51
C CYS A 333 11.65 -11.22 28.97
N SER A 334 10.92 -10.11 29.11
CA SER A 334 9.52 -10.13 29.58
C SER A 334 8.51 -10.60 28.54
N SER A 335 8.80 -10.37 27.25
CA SER A 335 7.92 -10.79 26.15
C SER A 335 8.16 -12.23 25.67
N TYR A 336 9.27 -12.86 26.06
CA TYR A 336 9.59 -14.24 25.67
C TYR A 336 8.43 -15.21 25.95
N PRO A 337 8.06 -16.08 24.99
CA PRO A 337 8.75 -16.40 23.72
C PRO A 337 8.35 -15.55 22.50
N ILE A 338 7.58 -14.48 22.67
CA ILE A 338 7.10 -13.63 21.58
C ILE A 338 8.03 -12.42 21.45
N HIS A 339 8.46 -12.09 20.23
CA HIS A 339 9.32 -10.94 20.01
C HIS A 339 8.54 -9.61 20.24
N PRO A 340 9.13 -8.58 20.89
CA PRO A 340 8.44 -7.31 21.18
C PRO A 340 7.77 -6.67 19.96
N GLU A 341 8.42 -6.74 18.81
CA GLU A 341 7.91 -6.20 17.54
C GLU A 341 6.52 -6.75 17.15
N VAL A 342 6.18 -8.01 17.51
CA VAL A 342 4.82 -8.55 17.24
C VAL A 342 3.78 -7.76 18.01
N PHE A 343 4.07 -7.46 19.27
CA PHE A 343 3.14 -6.73 20.12
C PHE A 343 3.04 -5.26 19.73
N ASP A 344 4.17 -4.63 19.40
CA ASP A 344 4.18 -3.23 18.95
C ASP A 344 3.25 -3.09 17.73
N ARG A 345 3.35 -4.00 16.76
CA ARG A 345 2.41 -4.01 15.61
C ARG A 345 0.95 -4.24 16.02
N LEU A 346 0.66 -5.21 16.90
CA LEU A 346 -0.72 -5.52 17.24
C LEU A 346 -1.40 -4.47 18.16
N TYR A 347 -0.64 -3.83 19.05
CA TYR A 347 -1.16 -2.84 20.00
C TYR A 347 -1.09 -1.40 19.49
N GLU A 348 -0.13 -1.06 18.61
CA GLU A 348 -0.03 0.28 18.04
C GLU A 348 -0.81 0.37 16.73
N ASP A 349 -0.61 -0.58 15.81
CA ASP A 349 -1.18 -0.49 14.45
C ASP A 349 -2.54 -1.18 14.35
N TRP A 350 -2.64 -2.46 14.72
CA TRP A 350 -3.91 -3.21 14.59
C TRP A 350 -4.99 -2.72 15.55
N SER A 351 -4.62 -2.11 16.66
CA SER A 351 -5.53 -1.55 17.66
C SER A 351 -6.34 -0.36 17.16
N THR A 352 -5.95 0.20 16.01
CA THR A 352 -6.66 1.28 15.31
C THR A 352 -7.85 0.77 14.48
N LEU A 353 -7.93 -0.54 14.23
CA LEU A 353 -9.00 -1.15 13.45
C LEU A 353 -10.27 -1.34 14.31
N ASP A 354 -11.41 -0.85 13.84
CA ASP A 354 -12.69 -0.88 14.58
C ASP A 354 -13.11 -2.28 15.06
N LYS A 355 -12.78 -3.32 14.28
CA LYS A 355 -13.12 -4.71 14.60
C LYS A 355 -12.12 -5.39 15.54
N PHE A 356 -10.95 -4.80 15.74
CA PHE A 356 -9.85 -5.42 16.48
C PHE A 356 -9.93 -5.06 17.96
N GLN A 357 -10.44 -6.00 18.76
CA GLN A 357 -10.61 -5.84 20.20
C GLN A 357 -9.27 -5.89 20.96
N ARG A 358 -8.37 -4.91 20.79
CA ARG A 358 -7.03 -4.77 21.42
C ARG A 358 -6.51 -6.04 22.13
N THR A 359 -6.71 -6.17 23.45
CA THR A 359 -6.20 -7.31 24.25
C THR A 359 -6.83 -8.66 23.88
N ARG A 360 -8.16 -8.73 23.71
CA ARG A 360 -8.86 -9.98 23.35
C ARG A 360 -8.55 -10.39 21.91
N GLY A 361 -8.44 -9.43 21.00
CA GLY A 361 -8.01 -9.62 19.61
C GLY A 361 -6.60 -10.20 19.54
N VAL A 362 -5.65 -9.61 20.27
CA VAL A 362 -4.26 -10.10 20.39
C VAL A 362 -4.24 -11.54 20.93
N LEU A 363 -4.90 -11.79 22.06
CA LEU A 363 -4.93 -13.12 22.67
C LEU A 363 -5.50 -14.19 21.72
N GLN A 364 -6.62 -13.88 21.05
CA GLN A 364 -7.23 -14.80 20.09
C GLN A 364 -6.34 -15.04 18.87
N TYR A 365 -5.73 -13.99 18.34
CA TYR A 365 -4.87 -14.07 17.18
C TYR A 365 -3.61 -14.89 17.49
N MET A 366 -2.94 -14.56 18.60
CA MET A 366 -1.71 -15.23 19.01
C MET A 366 -1.95 -16.68 19.40
N ALA A 367 -3.08 -17.03 20.01
CA ALA A 367 -3.40 -18.43 20.29
C ALA A 367 -3.47 -19.29 19.03
N ILE A 368 -4.12 -18.79 17.95
CA ILE A 368 -4.20 -19.49 16.67
C ILE A 368 -2.81 -19.61 16.03
N VAL A 369 -2.01 -18.54 16.08
CA VAL A 369 -0.64 -18.53 15.56
C VAL A 369 0.26 -19.52 16.32
N ILE A 370 0.26 -19.48 17.65
CA ILE A 370 1.08 -20.36 18.50
C ILE A 370 0.68 -21.82 18.29
N HIS A 371 -0.61 -22.12 18.26
CA HIS A 371 -1.11 -23.47 17.97
C HIS A 371 -0.57 -23.99 16.63
N ARG A 372 -0.65 -23.16 15.58
CA ARG A 372 -0.15 -23.54 14.25
C ARG A 372 1.36 -23.74 14.24
N LEU A 373 2.12 -22.82 14.82
CA LEU A 373 3.58 -22.90 14.89
C LEU A 373 4.08 -24.11 15.69
N TRP A 374 3.37 -24.47 16.77
CA TRP A 374 3.66 -25.65 17.55
C TRP A 374 3.47 -26.93 16.72
N ASN A 375 2.34 -27.07 16.03
CA ASN A 375 2.03 -28.24 15.21
C ASN A 375 2.96 -28.39 14.01
N ASP A 376 3.44 -27.29 13.45
CA ASP A 376 4.42 -27.29 12.35
C ASP A 376 5.86 -27.58 12.81
N GLY A 377 6.09 -27.70 14.11
CA GLY A 377 7.43 -27.91 14.66
C GLY A 377 8.37 -26.73 14.37
N ASN A 378 7.86 -25.50 14.47
CA ASN A 378 8.65 -24.29 14.24
C ASN A 378 9.93 -24.31 15.11
N ARG A 379 11.06 -23.96 14.46
CA ARG A 379 12.40 -24.02 15.05
C ARG A 379 13.00 -22.65 15.38
N ASP A 380 12.19 -21.59 15.34
CA ASP A 380 12.66 -20.24 15.67
C ASP A 380 12.91 -20.10 17.17
N ALA A 381 13.85 -19.25 17.57
CA ALA A 381 14.11 -18.99 18.98
C ALA A 381 13.08 -18.05 19.62
N LEU A 382 12.39 -17.25 18.79
CA LEU A 382 11.32 -16.33 19.17
C LEU A 382 10.22 -16.38 18.11
N ILE A 383 8.98 -16.13 18.52
CA ILE A 383 7.87 -15.89 17.60
C ILE A 383 7.97 -14.45 17.11
N MET A 384 8.43 -14.26 15.88
CA MET A 384 8.66 -12.95 15.27
C MET A 384 7.55 -12.58 14.27
N PRO A 385 7.44 -11.31 13.83
CA PRO A 385 6.55 -10.93 12.72
C PRO A 385 6.75 -11.78 11.46
N GLY A 386 7.98 -12.16 11.14
CA GLY A 386 8.29 -13.06 10.01
C GLY A 386 7.87 -14.52 10.23
N SER A 387 7.61 -14.93 11.47
CA SER A 387 7.22 -16.30 11.81
C SER A 387 5.74 -16.59 11.54
N LEU A 388 4.90 -15.57 11.33
CA LEU A 388 3.44 -15.79 11.18
C LEU A 388 3.10 -16.74 10.02
N PRO A 389 2.44 -17.89 10.27
CA PRO A 389 2.11 -18.86 9.23
C PRO A 389 0.84 -18.45 8.48
N LEU A 390 0.95 -17.44 7.60
CA LEU A 390 -0.17 -16.89 6.82
C LEU A 390 -0.58 -17.80 5.64
N ASP A 391 0.21 -18.84 5.37
CA ASP A 391 -0.16 -19.95 4.48
C ASP A 391 -1.29 -20.82 5.06
N ASP A 392 -1.39 -20.91 6.39
CA ASP A 392 -2.50 -21.58 7.07
C ASP A 392 -3.82 -20.80 6.94
N ALA A 393 -4.90 -21.51 6.61
CA ALA A 393 -6.20 -20.90 6.36
C ALA A 393 -6.82 -20.30 7.63
N ASN A 394 -6.64 -20.89 8.81
CA ASN A 394 -7.23 -20.37 10.04
C ASN A 394 -6.55 -19.07 10.46
N VAL A 395 -5.22 -19.02 10.37
CA VAL A 395 -4.44 -17.81 10.66
C VAL A 395 -4.82 -16.71 9.68
N ARG A 396 -4.80 -17.01 8.36
CA ARG A 396 -5.15 -16.05 7.31
C ARG A 396 -6.57 -15.50 7.45
N ASN A 397 -7.56 -16.38 7.64
CA ASN A 397 -8.95 -15.98 7.83
C ASN A 397 -9.10 -15.09 9.07
N LYS A 398 -8.38 -15.39 10.16
CA LYS A 398 -8.38 -14.55 11.36
C LYS A 398 -7.74 -13.19 11.11
N SER A 399 -6.63 -13.11 10.38
CA SER A 399 -6.01 -11.83 10.00
C SER A 399 -6.97 -10.96 9.18
N ILE A 400 -7.59 -11.54 8.15
CA ILE A 400 -8.47 -10.80 7.20
C ILE A 400 -9.78 -10.37 7.87
N HIS A 401 -10.29 -11.11 8.85
CA HIS A 401 -11.52 -10.77 9.56
C HIS A 401 -11.52 -9.33 10.11
N TYR A 402 -10.36 -8.83 10.50
CA TYR A 402 -10.18 -7.48 11.03
C TYR A 402 -9.93 -6.41 9.97
N LEU A 403 -9.52 -6.82 8.76
CA LEU A 403 -9.10 -5.94 7.68
C LEU A 403 -10.27 -5.61 6.72
N PRO A 404 -10.13 -4.57 5.88
CA PRO A 404 -11.04 -4.31 4.77
C PRO A 404 -11.13 -5.50 3.78
N GLN A 405 -12.13 -5.49 2.89
CA GLN A 405 -12.22 -6.53 1.85
C GLN A 405 -11.05 -6.42 0.86
N GLY A 406 -10.63 -7.58 0.30
CA GLY A 406 -9.63 -7.65 -0.78
C GLY A 406 -8.24 -8.19 -0.37
N TRP A 407 -8.02 -8.53 0.90
CA TRP A 407 -6.70 -9.01 1.37
C TRP A 407 -6.39 -10.49 1.06
N GLU A 408 -7.39 -11.36 0.89
CA GLU A 408 -7.18 -12.78 0.55
C GLU A 408 -6.25 -12.98 -0.68
N PRO A 409 -6.51 -12.37 -1.85
CA PRO A 409 -5.65 -12.55 -3.02
C PRO A 409 -4.25 -11.95 -2.83
N VAL A 410 -4.10 -10.91 -2.01
CA VAL A 410 -2.80 -10.30 -1.69
C VAL A 410 -1.99 -11.28 -0.85
N ILE A 411 -2.55 -11.86 0.21
CA ILE A 411 -1.84 -12.81 1.06
C ILE A 411 -1.46 -14.06 0.27
N GLU A 412 -2.38 -14.59 -0.53
CA GLU A 412 -2.16 -15.82 -1.31
C GLU A 412 -1.08 -15.65 -2.40
N LYS A 413 -1.02 -14.50 -3.10
CA LYS A 413 -0.09 -14.32 -4.22
C LYS A 413 1.20 -13.59 -3.83
N GLU A 414 1.16 -12.70 -2.86
CA GLU A 414 2.21 -11.70 -2.64
C GLU A 414 2.87 -11.82 -1.26
N VAL A 415 2.27 -12.56 -0.31
CA VAL A 415 2.79 -12.69 1.06
C VAL A 415 3.27 -14.11 1.38
N ASP A 416 2.38 -15.10 1.36
CA ASP A 416 2.74 -16.41 1.92
C ASP A 416 1.97 -17.62 1.33
N GLY A 417 1.15 -17.44 0.30
CA GLY A 417 0.52 -18.59 -0.33
C GLY A 417 1.55 -19.59 -0.92
N PRO A 418 1.17 -20.87 -1.14
CA PRO A 418 2.09 -21.91 -1.60
C PRO A 418 2.77 -21.61 -2.95
N ARG A 419 2.10 -20.84 -3.82
CA ARG A 419 2.58 -20.38 -5.14
C ARG A 419 2.81 -18.87 -5.18
N SER A 420 3.00 -18.25 -4.02
CA SER A 420 3.25 -16.82 -3.92
C SER A 420 4.63 -16.44 -4.46
N VAL A 421 4.81 -15.17 -4.83
CA VAL A 421 6.12 -14.65 -5.27
C VAL A 421 7.21 -14.84 -4.19
N PRO A 422 6.97 -14.62 -2.89
CA PRO A 422 7.94 -14.94 -1.85
C PRO A 422 8.31 -16.44 -1.82
N ALA A 423 7.33 -17.34 -1.94
CA ALA A 423 7.58 -18.78 -2.01
C ALA A 423 8.46 -19.16 -3.22
N ASP A 424 8.22 -18.52 -4.36
CA ASP A 424 8.99 -18.68 -5.58
C ASP A 424 10.44 -18.20 -5.41
N ILE A 425 10.65 -17.01 -4.81
CA ILE A 425 11.99 -16.46 -4.54
C ILE A 425 12.79 -17.40 -3.62
N ASP A 426 12.16 -17.88 -2.54
CA ASP A 426 12.79 -18.81 -1.59
C ASP A 426 13.10 -20.17 -2.23
N GLY A 427 12.25 -20.64 -3.17
CA GLY A 427 12.42 -21.91 -3.87
C GLY A 427 13.57 -21.94 -4.90
N HIS A 428 13.92 -20.81 -5.49
CA HIS A 428 14.97 -20.72 -6.53
C HIS A 428 16.40 -20.60 -5.97
N HIS A 429 16.56 -20.18 -4.71
CA HIS A 429 17.87 -19.92 -4.11
C HIS A 429 17.98 -20.60 -2.75
N THR A 430 18.89 -21.58 -2.62
CA THR A 430 19.08 -22.34 -1.37
C THR A 430 19.41 -21.46 -0.16
N LEU A 431 20.14 -20.37 -0.38
CA LEU A 431 20.46 -19.38 0.67
C LEU A 431 19.21 -18.67 1.22
N PHE A 432 18.20 -18.44 0.37
CA PHE A 432 16.94 -17.81 0.78
C PHE A 432 16.01 -18.84 1.40
N GLY A 433 15.83 -19.98 0.74
CA GLY A 433 14.97 -21.07 1.19
C GLY A 433 15.36 -21.66 2.55
N GLY A 434 16.66 -21.75 2.85
CA GLY A 434 17.15 -22.27 4.13
C GLY A 434 16.69 -21.49 5.37
N VAL A 435 16.34 -20.21 5.19
CA VAL A 435 15.84 -19.33 6.25
C VAL A 435 14.48 -18.71 5.92
N GLN A 436 13.85 -19.12 4.82
CA GLN A 436 12.60 -18.53 4.30
C GLN A 436 12.64 -17.00 4.22
N ALA A 437 13.74 -16.45 3.71
CA ALA A 437 14.02 -15.01 3.77
C ALA A 437 12.89 -14.17 3.14
N ALA A 438 12.34 -14.59 2.00
CA ALA A 438 11.30 -13.86 1.29
C ALA A 438 9.97 -13.91 2.01
N ARG A 439 9.52 -15.10 2.43
CA ARG A 439 8.27 -15.23 3.18
C ARG A 439 8.32 -14.47 4.50
N ARG A 440 9.43 -14.56 5.25
CA ARG A 440 9.59 -13.82 6.53
C ARG A 440 9.49 -12.31 6.31
N THR A 441 10.23 -11.80 5.33
CA THR A 441 10.19 -10.38 4.96
C THR A 441 8.78 -9.93 4.60
N ALA A 442 8.08 -10.70 3.76
CA ALA A 442 6.73 -10.37 3.33
C ALA A 442 5.70 -10.43 4.48
N ARG A 443 5.78 -11.44 5.36
CA ARG A 443 4.93 -11.56 6.56
C ARG A 443 5.15 -10.39 7.53
N THR A 444 6.40 -9.96 7.72
CA THR A 444 6.71 -8.77 8.54
C THR A 444 6.10 -7.51 7.95
N ILE A 445 6.24 -7.29 6.64
CA ILE A 445 5.62 -6.14 5.96
C ILE A 445 4.10 -6.20 6.10
N PHE A 446 3.48 -7.38 5.90
CA PHE A 446 2.04 -7.55 6.07
C PHE A 446 1.59 -7.17 7.48
N LEU A 447 2.20 -7.74 8.52
CA LEU A 447 1.80 -7.46 9.90
C LEU A 447 1.89 -5.97 10.23
N GLY A 448 2.93 -5.29 9.75
CA GLY A 448 3.15 -3.87 10.05
C GLY A 448 2.56 -2.86 9.09
N SER A 449 1.90 -3.27 8.00
CA SER A 449 1.32 -2.32 7.04
C SER A 449 -0.13 -2.59 6.64
N ALA A 450 -0.64 -3.80 6.89
CA ALA A 450 -2.02 -4.13 6.55
C ALA A 450 -3.08 -3.28 7.28
N PRO A 451 -2.88 -2.88 8.57
CA PRO A 451 -3.82 -2.00 9.27
C PRO A 451 -3.86 -0.57 8.72
N SER A 452 -2.80 -0.11 8.04
CA SER A 452 -2.66 1.29 7.64
C SER A 452 -3.74 1.73 6.67
N THR A 453 -4.35 2.87 6.96
CA THR A 453 -5.36 3.50 6.11
C THR A 453 -4.75 4.51 5.13
N GLN A 454 -5.43 4.80 4.02
CA GLN A 454 -4.98 5.81 3.05
C GLN A 454 -4.97 7.24 3.62
N ALA A 455 -5.56 7.46 4.80
CA ALA A 455 -5.61 8.77 5.47
C ALA A 455 -4.36 9.06 6.32
N GLU A 456 -3.49 8.07 6.57
CA GLU A 456 -2.26 8.26 7.34
C GLU A 456 -1.24 9.11 6.59
N MET A 457 -0.66 10.11 7.27
CA MET A 457 0.40 10.97 6.71
C MET A 457 1.70 10.22 6.44
N ILE A 458 1.99 9.15 7.21
CA ILE A 458 3.20 8.34 7.08
C ILE A 458 2.75 6.88 6.98
N ARG A 459 2.94 6.26 5.82
CA ARG A 459 2.55 4.87 5.58
C ARG A 459 3.76 3.95 5.48
N GLY A 460 3.58 2.72 5.96
CA GLY A 460 4.53 1.63 5.74
C GLY A 460 5.67 1.54 6.75
N VAL A 461 6.32 0.38 6.69
CA VAL A 461 7.33 -0.09 7.64
C VAL A 461 8.72 0.24 7.10
N GLN A 462 9.59 0.78 7.96
CA GLN A 462 10.98 1.09 7.60
C GLN A 462 11.81 -0.19 7.44
N THR A 463 12.86 -0.14 6.61
CA THR A 463 13.77 -1.27 6.39
C THR A 463 14.33 -1.85 7.70
N GLU A 464 14.78 -1.02 8.63
CA GLU A 464 15.31 -1.47 9.94
C GLU A 464 14.28 -2.27 10.78
N ARG A 465 12.99 -1.92 10.69
CA ARG A 465 11.88 -2.63 11.36
C ARG A 465 11.54 -3.94 10.66
N ILE A 466 11.61 -3.95 9.32
CA ILE A 466 11.43 -5.17 8.53
C ILE A 466 12.52 -6.19 8.89
N LEU A 467 13.79 -5.73 8.98
CA LEU A 467 14.91 -6.57 9.42
C LEU A 467 14.71 -7.03 10.87
N LEU A 468 14.33 -6.13 11.78
CA LEU A 468 14.04 -6.46 13.18
C LEU A 468 12.97 -7.56 13.31
N GLY A 469 11.94 -7.54 12.46
CA GLY A 469 10.85 -8.53 12.48
C GLY A 469 11.15 -9.83 11.72
N SER A 470 12.23 -9.90 10.93
CA SER A 470 12.51 -11.01 10.01
C SER A 470 13.77 -11.81 10.34
N VAL A 471 14.81 -11.17 10.89
CA VAL A 471 16.16 -11.73 11.01
C VAL A 471 16.43 -12.22 12.43
N GLN A 472 17.02 -13.41 12.56
CA GLN A 472 17.47 -13.98 13.83
C GLN A 472 19.01 -14.04 13.94
N PRO A 473 19.58 -14.09 15.16
CA PRO A 473 21.00 -14.28 15.34
C PRO A 473 21.50 -15.53 14.61
N GLY A 474 22.70 -15.46 14.03
CA GLY A 474 23.27 -16.52 13.19
C GLY A 474 22.78 -16.52 11.73
N GLN A 475 21.81 -15.68 11.36
CA GLN A 475 21.41 -15.46 9.97
C GLN A 475 22.14 -14.24 9.36
N THR A 476 22.34 -14.26 8.05
CA THR A 476 23.04 -13.17 7.34
C THR A 476 22.06 -12.05 6.96
N ILE A 477 22.22 -10.85 7.52
CA ILE A 477 21.32 -9.70 7.27
C ILE A 477 21.21 -9.36 5.77
N GLY A 478 22.34 -9.37 5.05
CA GLY A 478 22.37 -9.04 3.62
C GLY A 478 21.49 -9.93 2.73
N VAL A 479 21.15 -11.15 3.18
CA VAL A 479 20.19 -12.02 2.48
C VAL A 479 18.80 -11.39 2.47
N PHE A 480 18.35 -10.84 3.60
CA PHE A 480 17.05 -10.20 3.73
C PHE A 480 17.00 -8.86 3.00
N GLU A 481 18.12 -8.11 2.96
CA GLU A 481 18.22 -6.89 2.15
C GLU A 481 18.12 -7.16 0.63
N ASP A 482 18.75 -8.23 0.12
CA ASP A 482 18.62 -8.63 -1.30
C ASP A 482 17.18 -9.05 -1.61
N VAL A 483 16.61 -9.89 -0.75
CA VAL A 483 15.22 -10.34 -0.89
C VAL A 483 14.24 -9.17 -0.86
N LEU A 484 14.41 -8.18 0.02
CA LEU A 484 13.55 -7.00 0.06
C LEU A 484 13.57 -6.22 -1.26
N LYS A 485 14.74 -6.10 -1.91
CA LYS A 485 14.86 -5.50 -3.25
C LYS A 485 14.11 -6.32 -4.30
N ARG A 486 14.23 -7.65 -4.26
CA ARG A 486 13.52 -8.56 -5.19
C ARG A 486 12.01 -8.52 -5.00
N LEU A 487 11.54 -8.47 -3.75
CA LEU A 487 10.12 -8.30 -3.44
C LEU A 487 9.61 -6.96 -3.99
N ARG A 488 10.33 -5.85 -3.73
CA ARG A 488 10.00 -4.53 -4.30
C ARG A 488 9.88 -4.56 -5.82
N ASP A 489 10.68 -5.37 -6.49
CA ASP A 489 10.74 -5.43 -7.96
C ASP A 489 9.74 -6.41 -8.59
N ARG A 490 9.27 -7.43 -7.85
CA ARG A 490 8.35 -8.47 -8.36
C ARG A 490 6.91 -8.37 -7.85
N LEU A 491 6.68 -7.77 -6.69
CA LEU A 491 5.35 -7.68 -6.07
C LEU A 491 4.52 -6.56 -6.71
N HIS A 492 3.26 -6.87 -7.05
CA HIS A 492 2.31 -5.92 -7.64
C HIS A 492 1.59 -5.10 -6.58
N TYR A 493 1.46 -5.61 -5.35
CA TYR A 493 0.71 -4.96 -4.27
C TYR A 493 1.61 -4.30 -3.23
N LEU A 494 2.93 -4.38 -3.43
CA LEU A 494 3.93 -3.73 -2.59
C LEU A 494 4.27 -2.34 -3.14
N TYR A 495 4.23 -1.36 -2.25
CA TYR A 495 4.69 0.00 -2.49
C TYR A 495 5.97 0.25 -1.70
N ALA A 496 6.82 1.13 -2.23
CA ALA A 496 8.05 1.54 -1.59
C ALA A 496 8.32 3.03 -1.84
N GLU A 497 8.45 3.80 -0.77
CA GLU A 497 8.74 5.23 -0.81
C GLU A 497 9.62 5.63 0.37
N GLN A 498 10.71 6.39 0.13
CA GLN A 498 11.63 6.88 1.17
C GLN A 498 12.02 5.83 2.22
N ASP A 499 12.40 4.63 1.77
CA ASP A 499 12.81 3.49 2.61
C ASP A 499 11.69 2.89 3.50
N ARG A 500 10.43 3.18 3.18
CA ARG A 500 9.24 2.56 3.78
C ARG A 500 8.54 1.65 2.78
N TYR A 501 8.02 0.54 3.27
CA TYR A 501 7.34 -0.49 2.47
C TYR A 501 5.96 -0.78 3.05
N TRP A 502 4.95 -0.87 2.19
CA TRP A 502 3.60 -1.28 2.61
C TRP A 502 2.89 -2.09 1.54
N LEU A 503 2.05 -3.02 1.99
CA LEU A 503 1.10 -3.71 1.14
C LEU A 503 -0.22 -2.94 1.09
N ASP A 504 -0.88 -2.98 -0.07
CA ASP A 504 -2.24 -2.46 -0.25
C ASP A 504 -3.08 -3.53 -0.98
N THR A 505 -4.40 -3.42 -0.94
CA THR A 505 -5.31 -4.23 -1.75
C THR A 505 -5.42 -3.71 -3.19
N LYS A 506 -4.86 -2.54 -3.48
CA LYS A 506 -4.80 -1.96 -4.83
C LYS A 506 -3.42 -2.15 -5.46
N PRO A 507 -3.35 -2.64 -6.72
CA PRO A 507 -2.07 -2.88 -7.38
C PRO A 507 -1.33 -1.58 -7.67
N ASN A 508 -0.02 -1.61 -7.52
CA ASN A 508 0.91 -0.55 -7.84
C ASN A 508 0.96 -0.35 -9.35
N LEU A 509 0.36 0.75 -9.81
CA LEU A 509 0.26 1.12 -11.23
C LEU A 509 1.59 1.14 -11.97
N ARG A 510 2.69 1.51 -11.28
CA ARG A 510 4.01 1.52 -11.90
C ARG A 510 4.52 0.11 -12.16
N ARG A 511 4.23 -0.84 -11.27
CA ARG A 511 4.60 -2.26 -11.43
C ARG A 511 3.76 -2.93 -12.50
N GLU A 512 2.46 -2.62 -12.53
CA GLU A 512 1.58 -3.03 -13.62
C GLU A 512 2.10 -2.55 -14.98
N MET A 513 2.54 -1.29 -15.05
CA MET A 513 3.13 -0.73 -16.28
C MET A 513 4.39 -1.48 -16.70
N GLU A 514 5.31 -1.71 -15.77
CA GLU A 514 6.57 -2.42 -16.07
C GLU A 514 6.33 -3.86 -16.53
N SER A 515 5.36 -4.55 -15.92
CA SER A 515 4.93 -5.90 -16.33
C SER A 515 4.36 -5.92 -17.75
N ARG A 516 3.45 -4.99 -18.07
CA ARG A 516 2.87 -4.88 -19.42
C ARG A 516 3.90 -4.51 -20.47
N LYS A 517 4.85 -3.63 -20.12
CA LYS A 517 5.93 -3.18 -21.00
C LYS A 517 6.74 -4.34 -21.57
N GLN A 518 6.95 -5.42 -20.79
CA GLN A 518 7.68 -6.62 -21.21
C GLN A 518 6.97 -7.42 -22.31
N ASN A 519 5.64 -7.29 -22.41
CA ASN A 519 4.82 -8.02 -23.38
C ASN A 519 4.57 -7.24 -24.68
N ILE A 520 5.15 -6.05 -24.84
CA ILE A 520 4.93 -5.19 -26.02
C ILE A 520 5.86 -5.60 -27.17
N SER A 521 5.27 -5.99 -28.29
CA SER A 521 5.97 -6.40 -29.51
C SER A 521 6.60 -5.20 -30.21
N GLU A 522 7.88 -5.29 -30.55
CA GLU A 522 8.53 -4.25 -31.35
C GLU A 522 7.90 -4.15 -32.75
N ARG A 523 7.61 -5.29 -33.36
CA ARG A 523 7.10 -5.37 -34.74
C ARG A 523 5.65 -4.92 -34.83
N ASP A 524 4.82 -5.39 -33.91
CA ASP A 524 3.36 -5.28 -34.03
C ASP A 524 2.80 -4.06 -33.29
N ASP A 525 3.51 -3.54 -32.28
CA ASP A 525 3.04 -2.42 -31.47
C ASP A 525 3.91 -1.16 -31.62
N VAL A 526 5.23 -1.30 -31.48
CA VAL A 526 6.15 -0.14 -31.45
C VAL A 526 6.29 0.50 -32.84
N ILE A 527 6.61 -0.29 -33.88
CA ILE A 527 6.81 0.23 -35.24
C ILE A 527 5.54 0.91 -35.77
N PRO A 528 4.34 0.30 -35.73
CA PRO A 528 3.14 0.93 -36.26
C PRO A 528 2.76 2.23 -35.54
N LEU A 529 2.94 2.30 -34.22
CA LEU A 529 2.69 3.54 -33.50
C LEU A 529 3.67 4.65 -33.90
N LEU A 530 4.96 4.33 -34.02
CA LEU A 530 5.98 5.30 -34.43
C LEU A 530 5.76 5.75 -35.87
N GLU A 531 5.35 4.86 -36.78
CA GLU A 531 5.01 5.21 -38.15
C GLU A 531 3.88 6.25 -38.19
N ASP A 532 2.78 6.02 -37.46
CA ASP A 532 1.67 6.96 -37.40
C ASP A 532 2.08 8.28 -36.74
N ARG A 533 2.78 8.24 -35.59
CA ARG A 533 3.23 9.44 -34.86
C ARG A 533 4.21 10.28 -35.66
N VAL A 534 5.16 9.66 -36.36
CA VAL A 534 6.08 10.34 -37.27
C VAL A 534 5.30 10.94 -38.43
N GLY A 535 4.39 10.19 -39.04
CA GLY A 535 3.51 10.66 -40.11
C GLY A 535 2.68 11.88 -39.70
N GLN A 536 2.17 11.94 -38.48
CA GLN A 536 1.40 13.08 -37.95
C GLN A 536 2.21 14.39 -37.96
N PHE A 537 3.54 14.37 -37.79
CA PHE A 537 4.36 15.59 -37.87
C PHE A 537 4.38 16.23 -39.28
N PHE A 538 4.04 15.45 -40.30
CA PHE A 538 4.02 15.87 -41.70
C PHE A 538 2.61 16.18 -42.22
N ARG A 539 1.54 15.83 -41.48
CA ARG A 539 0.14 16.08 -41.90
C ARG A 539 -0.26 17.55 -41.69
N GLY A 540 -1.03 18.10 -42.63
CA GLY A 540 -1.72 19.40 -42.47
C GLY A 540 -0.85 20.65 -42.66
N GLN A 541 0.38 20.51 -43.19
CA GLN A 541 1.26 21.65 -43.50
C GLN A 541 1.35 21.87 -45.02
N ASN A 542 1.28 23.12 -45.45
CA ASN A 542 1.62 23.48 -46.83
C ASN A 542 3.13 23.28 -47.03
N HIS A 543 3.50 22.38 -47.94
CA HIS A 543 4.89 22.08 -48.29
C HIS A 543 5.02 21.80 -49.79
N GLN A 544 6.23 21.84 -50.31
CA GLN A 544 6.57 21.70 -51.73
C GLN A 544 6.96 20.28 -52.13
N PHE A 545 6.95 19.32 -51.19
CA PHE A 545 7.12 17.92 -51.52
C PHE A 545 5.88 17.33 -52.22
N SER A 546 6.08 16.54 -53.28
CA SER A 546 5.00 15.75 -53.90
C SER A 546 4.57 14.54 -53.06
N GLY A 547 5.32 14.20 -52.04
CA GLY A 547 4.95 13.18 -51.07
C GLY A 547 6.03 12.98 -50.03
N ILE A 548 5.59 12.69 -48.81
CA ILE A 548 6.45 12.33 -47.68
C ILE A 548 6.14 10.87 -47.33
N HIS A 549 7.15 10.01 -47.43
CA HIS A 549 7.01 8.56 -47.36
C HIS A 549 7.66 8.06 -46.07
N VAL A 550 6.85 7.79 -45.05
CA VAL A 550 7.31 7.33 -43.73
C VAL A 550 7.41 5.81 -43.70
N PHE A 551 8.62 5.29 -43.48
CA PHE A 551 8.92 3.86 -43.35
C PHE A 551 8.43 3.02 -44.54
N ARG A 552 8.53 3.59 -45.74
CA ARG A 552 8.11 2.93 -46.98
C ARG A 552 9.29 2.24 -47.63
N SER A 553 9.00 1.08 -48.23
CA SER A 553 9.98 0.34 -49.01
C SER A 553 10.24 1.05 -50.35
N SER A 554 11.28 0.62 -51.08
CA SER A 554 11.57 1.18 -52.41
C SER A 554 10.42 1.02 -53.40
N ALA A 555 9.58 -0.02 -53.25
CA ALA A 555 8.43 -0.27 -54.13
C ALA A 555 7.31 0.74 -53.93
N ASP A 556 7.13 1.21 -52.69
CA ASP A 556 6.01 2.07 -52.29
C ASP A 556 6.30 3.56 -52.50
N VAL A 557 7.54 3.92 -52.85
CA VAL A 557 7.92 5.29 -53.23
C VAL A 557 7.74 5.48 -54.73
N PRO A 558 6.79 6.32 -55.20
CA PRO A 558 6.54 6.51 -56.63
C PRO A 558 7.77 7.05 -57.38
N ASP A 559 7.88 6.69 -58.67
CA ASP A 559 8.97 7.13 -59.57
C ASP A 559 8.40 7.99 -60.71
N ASP A 560 7.87 9.15 -60.33
CA ASP A 560 7.26 10.15 -61.22
C ASP A 560 7.94 11.52 -61.06
N TYR A 561 7.67 12.43 -61.98
CA TYR A 561 8.26 13.78 -61.96
C TYR A 561 7.69 14.65 -60.82
N GLY A 562 6.42 14.44 -60.46
CA GLY A 562 5.72 15.15 -59.40
C GLY A 562 5.63 16.67 -59.61
N THR A 563 4.93 17.33 -58.70
CA THR A 563 4.93 18.80 -58.50
C THR A 563 6.10 19.29 -57.63
N GLY A 564 6.95 18.37 -57.16
CA GLY A 564 7.90 18.54 -56.06
C GLY A 564 8.79 17.30 -55.86
N PRO A 565 9.95 17.41 -55.20
CA PRO A 565 10.70 16.23 -54.78
C PRO A 565 9.91 15.41 -53.75
N ARG A 566 10.39 14.22 -53.41
CA ARG A 566 9.80 13.32 -52.41
C ARG A 566 10.77 13.17 -51.25
N LEU A 567 10.25 13.31 -50.03
CA LEU A 567 11.01 13.07 -48.81
C LEU A 567 10.74 11.64 -48.34
N VAL A 568 11.78 10.85 -48.15
CA VAL A 568 11.69 9.48 -47.61
C VAL A 568 12.20 9.50 -46.17
N VAL A 569 11.32 9.23 -45.22
CA VAL A 569 11.68 9.14 -43.80
C VAL A 569 12.03 7.68 -43.50
N LEU A 570 13.30 7.44 -43.18
CA LEU A 570 13.84 6.09 -43.03
C LEU A 570 13.37 5.41 -41.72
N PRO A 571 13.21 4.08 -41.73
CA PRO A 571 12.81 3.29 -40.56
C PRO A 571 13.90 3.21 -39.48
N LEU A 572 13.53 2.68 -38.31
CA LEU A 572 14.36 2.63 -37.10
C LEU A 572 15.67 1.84 -37.26
N ASP A 573 15.71 0.88 -38.17
CA ASP A 573 16.87 0.05 -38.51
C ASP A 573 17.81 0.71 -39.54
N ALA A 574 17.48 1.93 -40.00
CA ALA A 574 18.27 2.73 -40.91
C ALA A 574 18.89 3.94 -40.20
N GLY A 575 19.47 3.71 -39.01
CA GLY A 575 20.08 4.75 -38.18
C GLY A 575 21.29 5.42 -38.82
N TYR A 576 21.33 6.75 -38.78
CA TYR A 576 22.51 7.54 -39.15
C TYR A 576 23.44 7.72 -37.94
N SER A 577 24.74 7.51 -38.19
CA SER A 577 25.84 7.83 -37.28
C SER A 577 27.00 8.41 -38.09
N ARG A 578 27.83 9.25 -37.46
CA ARG A 578 29.09 9.73 -38.07
C ARG A 578 30.22 8.68 -38.04
N THR A 579 29.96 7.52 -37.46
CA THR A 579 30.92 6.42 -37.30
C THR A 579 30.58 5.26 -38.26
N GLU A 580 31.36 4.18 -38.20
CA GLU A 580 31.18 2.99 -39.06
C GLU A 580 29.83 2.26 -38.86
N THR A 581 29.07 2.57 -37.82
CA THR A 581 27.74 1.97 -37.55
C THR A 581 26.59 2.58 -38.38
N ASN A 582 26.90 3.44 -39.36
CA ASN A 582 25.90 4.08 -40.21
C ASN A 582 25.17 3.09 -41.11
N GLN A 583 23.88 2.88 -40.85
CA GLN A 583 22.99 2.01 -41.64
C GLN A 583 22.09 2.82 -42.60
N ALA A 584 22.03 4.13 -42.43
CA ALA A 584 21.18 5.03 -43.22
C ALA A 584 21.56 5.04 -44.70
N TYR A 585 22.86 5.11 -45.04
CA TYR A 585 23.30 5.18 -46.43
C TYR A 585 22.89 3.96 -47.25
N GLY A 586 23.05 2.75 -46.73
CA GLY A 586 22.71 1.52 -47.45
C GLY A 586 21.20 1.43 -47.76
N GLN A 587 20.36 1.79 -46.79
CA GLN A 587 18.91 1.79 -46.99
C GLN A 587 18.45 2.93 -47.93
N ALA A 588 19.01 4.12 -47.77
CA ALA A 588 18.73 5.25 -48.65
C ALA A 588 19.15 4.95 -50.09
N GLU A 589 20.33 4.37 -50.31
CA GLU A 589 20.83 3.98 -51.63
C GLU A 589 19.95 2.92 -52.28
N LYS A 590 19.48 1.92 -51.51
CA LYS A 590 18.55 0.90 -52.02
C LYS A 590 17.27 1.53 -52.58
N ILE A 591 16.71 2.53 -51.90
CA ILE A 591 15.52 3.26 -52.34
C ILE A 591 15.86 4.21 -53.50
N LEU A 592 17.03 4.82 -53.48
CA LEU A 592 17.51 5.74 -54.52
C LEU A 592 17.70 5.04 -55.87
N ARG A 593 18.29 3.83 -55.85
CA ARG A 593 18.62 3.08 -57.07
C ARG A 593 17.45 2.25 -57.60
N ASN A 594 16.48 1.89 -56.75
CA ASN A 594 15.41 0.94 -57.12
C ASN A 594 13.99 1.44 -56.81
N ARG A 595 13.02 0.95 -57.58
CA ARG A 595 11.59 0.97 -57.30
C ARG A 595 11.09 -0.48 -57.31
N GLY A 596 11.06 -1.11 -56.14
CA GLY A 596 10.91 -2.56 -56.04
C GLY A 596 12.08 -3.23 -56.75
N GLU A 597 11.79 -4.10 -57.72
CA GLU A 597 12.79 -4.81 -58.53
C GLU A 597 13.27 -4.02 -59.76
N GLN A 598 12.68 -2.85 -60.06
CA GLN A 598 13.02 -2.06 -61.25
C GLN A 598 14.03 -0.95 -60.91
N PRO A 599 14.99 -0.64 -61.81
CA PRO A 599 15.87 0.52 -61.63
C PRO A 599 15.07 1.82 -61.59
N ARG A 600 15.31 2.65 -60.56
CA ARG A 600 14.66 3.94 -60.39
C ARG A 600 15.23 4.96 -61.36
N GLN A 601 14.35 5.66 -62.06
CA GLN A 601 14.71 6.64 -63.08
C GLN A 601 14.87 8.05 -62.48
N LYS A 602 13.94 8.50 -61.62
CA LYS A 602 13.88 9.90 -61.13
C LYS A 602 14.65 10.03 -59.82
N GLN A 603 15.92 9.60 -59.82
CA GLN A 603 16.75 9.55 -58.62
C GLN A 603 16.95 10.94 -58.01
N ASN A 604 17.09 11.97 -58.85
CA ASN A 604 17.24 13.34 -58.40
C ASN A 604 15.96 13.96 -57.81
N ARG A 605 14.86 13.21 -57.71
CA ARG A 605 13.63 13.62 -57.01
C ARG A 605 13.54 13.11 -55.59
N LEU A 606 14.57 12.44 -55.05
CA LEU A 606 14.55 11.88 -53.70
C LEU A 606 15.47 12.61 -52.74
N LEU A 607 14.94 12.84 -51.53
CA LEU A 607 15.66 13.33 -50.35
C LEU A 607 15.29 12.42 -49.17
N PHE A 608 16.17 12.32 -48.17
CA PHE A 608 16.00 11.36 -47.09
C PHE A 608 16.09 12.02 -45.72
N LEU A 609 15.31 11.53 -44.76
CA LEU A 609 15.38 11.91 -43.35
C LEU A 609 15.63 10.65 -42.52
N ALA A 610 16.81 10.56 -41.91
CA ALA A 610 17.24 9.38 -41.15
C ALA A 610 17.07 9.57 -39.64
N PRO A 611 16.76 8.49 -38.90
CA PRO A 611 16.80 8.49 -37.45
C PRO A 611 18.24 8.52 -36.93
N ASP A 612 18.44 9.13 -35.77
CA ASP A 612 19.72 9.14 -35.06
C ASP A 612 19.95 7.80 -34.34
N PHE A 613 21.04 7.11 -34.70
CA PHE A 613 21.37 5.78 -34.18
C PHE A 613 21.40 5.72 -32.65
N ASP A 614 21.96 6.75 -31.98
CA ASP A 614 22.16 6.77 -30.53
C ASP A 614 20.85 7.05 -29.76
N VAL A 615 19.82 7.55 -30.43
CA VAL A 615 18.52 7.86 -29.82
C VAL A 615 17.50 6.73 -30.00
N VAL A 616 17.60 5.94 -31.07
CA VAL A 616 16.63 4.88 -31.43
C VAL A 616 16.34 3.92 -30.27
N GLY A 617 17.36 3.48 -29.52
CA GLY A 617 17.18 2.58 -28.38
C GLY A 617 16.29 3.18 -27.27
N ARG A 618 16.53 4.44 -26.92
CA ARG A 618 15.74 5.19 -25.93
C ARG A 618 14.33 5.47 -26.44
N LEU A 619 14.17 5.76 -27.72
CA LEU A 619 12.86 5.97 -28.35
C LEU A 619 11.99 4.71 -28.27
N LYS A 620 12.55 3.53 -28.59
CA LYS A 620 11.84 2.24 -28.49
C LYS A 620 11.37 1.98 -27.07
N GLU A 621 12.25 2.20 -26.08
CA GLU A 621 11.90 2.01 -24.67
C GLU A 621 10.79 2.96 -24.21
N GLN A 622 10.89 4.24 -24.55
CA GLN A 622 9.86 5.23 -24.21
C GLN A 622 8.52 4.92 -24.90
N THR A 623 8.56 4.35 -26.10
CA THR A 623 7.37 3.92 -26.82
C THR A 623 6.65 2.79 -26.09
N ARG A 624 7.40 1.79 -25.59
CA ARG A 624 6.84 0.71 -24.77
C ARG A 624 6.23 1.26 -23.47
N ILE A 625 6.89 2.20 -22.81
CA ILE A 625 6.35 2.86 -21.60
C ILE A 625 5.01 3.55 -21.90
N TYR A 626 4.94 4.32 -22.99
CA TYR A 626 3.71 5.00 -23.40
C TYR A 626 2.57 4.00 -23.70
N LEU A 627 2.87 2.94 -24.46
CA LEU A 627 1.90 1.90 -24.81
C LEU A 627 1.41 1.12 -23.58
N ALA A 628 2.30 0.80 -22.63
CA ALA A 628 1.95 0.16 -21.37
C ALA A 628 0.98 1.04 -20.57
N TRP A 629 1.29 2.32 -20.37
CA TRP A 629 0.38 3.26 -19.72
C TRP A 629 -0.95 3.43 -20.45
N ARG A 630 -0.93 3.49 -21.79
CA ARG A 630 -2.14 3.58 -22.60
C ARG A 630 -3.04 2.36 -22.38
N SER A 631 -2.46 1.15 -22.36
CA SER A 631 -3.23 -0.07 -22.13
C SER A 631 -3.87 -0.10 -20.73
N ILE A 632 -3.17 0.38 -19.70
CA ILE A 632 -3.71 0.46 -18.33
C ILE A 632 -4.92 1.38 -18.28
N VAL A 633 -4.81 2.58 -18.88
CA VAL A 633 -5.93 3.52 -18.92
C VAL A 633 -7.13 2.90 -19.64
N THR A 634 -6.90 2.25 -20.79
CA THR A 634 -7.98 1.59 -21.54
C THR A 634 -8.65 0.47 -20.75
N ASP A 635 -7.90 -0.34 -19.99
CA ASP A 635 -8.49 -1.42 -19.18
C ASP A 635 -9.30 -0.90 -17.98
N ILE A 636 -8.85 0.21 -17.37
CA ILE A 636 -9.59 0.89 -16.29
C ILE A 636 -10.89 1.49 -16.85
N GLU A 637 -10.82 2.18 -18.00
CA GLU A 637 -12.00 2.74 -18.68
C GLU A 637 -13.02 1.66 -19.08
N ASN A 638 -12.54 0.49 -19.51
CA ASN A 638 -13.37 -0.66 -19.88
C ASN A 638 -13.88 -1.47 -18.67
N GLY A 639 -13.55 -1.09 -17.44
CA GLY A 639 -13.96 -1.80 -16.22
C GLY A 639 -13.32 -3.18 -16.06
N THR A 640 -12.26 -3.49 -16.81
CA THR A 640 -11.53 -4.77 -16.72
C THR A 640 -10.59 -4.77 -15.52
N LEU A 641 -10.19 -3.57 -15.07
CA LEU A 641 -9.33 -3.36 -13.91
C LEU A 641 -10.08 -2.49 -12.89
N ASN A 642 -10.60 -3.12 -11.83
CA ASN A 642 -11.36 -2.44 -10.77
C ASN A 642 -10.45 -1.49 -9.98
N GLN A 643 -10.45 -0.21 -10.34
CA GLN A 643 -9.66 0.83 -9.69
C GLN A 643 -10.47 2.11 -9.49
N ASP A 644 -10.14 2.84 -8.43
CA ASP A 644 -10.80 4.08 -8.07
C ASP A 644 -10.42 5.23 -9.03
N LEU A 645 -11.28 6.27 -9.09
CA LEU A 645 -11.08 7.49 -9.87
C LEU A 645 -9.70 8.16 -9.68
N SER A 646 -9.07 7.99 -8.52
CA SER A 646 -7.72 8.53 -8.26
C SER A 646 -6.63 7.81 -9.07
N HIS A 647 -6.71 6.49 -9.19
CA HIS A 647 -5.77 5.67 -9.95
C HIS A 647 -5.94 5.89 -11.47
N LEU A 648 -7.17 6.10 -11.94
CA LEU A 648 -7.42 6.49 -13.33
C LEU A 648 -6.71 7.81 -13.64
N LYS A 649 -6.95 8.86 -12.83
CA LYS A 649 -6.31 10.17 -13.00
C LYS A 649 -4.77 10.08 -12.94
N GLN A 650 -4.22 9.25 -12.07
CA GLN A 650 -2.77 9.04 -11.98
C GLN A 650 -2.23 8.34 -13.24
N SER A 651 -2.92 7.33 -13.75
CA SER A 651 -2.56 6.60 -14.97
C SER A 651 -2.65 7.50 -16.21
N GLU A 652 -3.69 8.33 -16.32
CA GLU A 652 -3.84 9.34 -17.37
C GLU A 652 -2.68 10.33 -17.36
N ARG A 653 -2.35 10.90 -16.20
CA ARG A 653 -1.19 11.81 -16.06
C ARG A 653 0.11 11.14 -16.49
N SER A 654 0.31 9.88 -16.12
CA SER A 654 1.53 9.13 -16.46
C SER A 654 1.59 8.80 -17.97
N ARG A 655 0.45 8.42 -18.57
CA ARG A 655 0.30 8.23 -20.03
C ARG A 655 0.60 9.52 -20.78
N ASP A 656 0.06 10.64 -20.34
CA ASP A 656 0.20 11.93 -21.02
C ASP A 656 1.64 12.45 -20.91
N ALA A 657 2.27 12.35 -19.74
CA ALA A 657 3.69 12.68 -19.55
C ALA A 657 4.60 11.77 -20.41
N ALA A 658 4.30 10.47 -20.47
CA ALA A 658 5.03 9.53 -21.32
C ALA A 658 4.86 9.87 -22.81
N GLY A 659 3.66 10.29 -23.22
CA GLY A 659 3.35 10.72 -24.58
C GLY A 659 4.05 12.03 -24.98
N GLN A 660 4.14 13.00 -24.07
CA GLN A 660 4.91 14.24 -24.28
C GLN A 660 6.40 13.94 -24.47
N SER A 661 6.97 13.11 -23.60
CA SER A 661 8.37 12.68 -23.68
C SER A 661 8.65 11.90 -24.97
N LEU A 662 7.72 11.02 -25.38
CA LEU A 662 7.79 10.32 -26.65
C LEU A 662 7.80 11.30 -27.84
N GLY A 663 6.93 12.32 -27.82
CA GLY A 663 6.89 13.34 -28.87
C GLY A 663 8.20 14.13 -29.01
N GLN A 664 8.87 14.43 -27.90
CA GLN A 664 10.19 15.07 -27.90
C GLN A 664 11.27 14.13 -28.47
N LEU A 665 11.32 12.88 -28.02
CA LEU A 665 12.29 11.89 -28.51
C LEU A 665 12.13 11.59 -30.00
N ILE A 666 10.90 11.58 -30.54
CA ILE A 666 10.68 11.41 -31.98
C ILE A 666 11.39 12.53 -32.76
N ARG A 667 11.26 13.78 -32.31
CA ARG A 667 11.93 14.93 -32.95
C ARG A 667 13.45 14.87 -32.83
N GLU A 668 13.97 14.38 -31.71
CA GLU A 668 15.41 14.16 -31.51
C GLU A 668 15.96 12.99 -32.34
N THR A 669 15.08 12.04 -32.69
CA THR A 669 15.43 10.85 -33.48
C THR A 669 15.50 11.21 -34.96
N TRP A 670 14.42 11.69 -35.60
CA TRP A 670 14.44 12.03 -37.03
C TRP A 670 14.89 13.46 -37.29
N LYS A 671 16.22 13.64 -37.29
CA LYS A 671 16.86 14.96 -37.48
C LYS A 671 17.93 14.98 -38.58
N TRP A 672 18.32 13.84 -39.14
CA TRP A 672 19.40 13.78 -40.13
C TRP A 672 18.85 13.89 -41.54
N LEU A 673 18.91 15.08 -42.13
CA LEU A 673 18.51 15.32 -43.50
C LEU A 673 19.67 14.97 -44.43
N MET A 674 19.40 14.14 -45.43
CA MET A 674 20.40 13.55 -46.30
C MET A 674 20.03 13.78 -47.77
N ALA A 675 20.98 14.30 -48.55
CA ALA A 675 20.86 14.46 -49.98
C ALA A 675 21.89 13.59 -50.72
N PRO A 676 21.47 12.81 -51.73
CA PRO A 676 22.38 12.15 -52.64
C PRO A 676 22.92 13.15 -53.66
N VAL A 677 24.23 13.08 -53.91
CA VAL A 677 24.94 13.90 -54.90
C VAL A 677 25.87 13.00 -55.69
N GLU A 678 25.96 13.20 -57.01
CA GLU A 678 26.96 12.53 -57.83
C GLU A 678 27.99 13.54 -58.35
N SER A 679 29.26 13.22 -58.18
CA SER A 679 30.37 13.98 -58.76
C SER A 679 31.17 13.10 -59.72
N PHE A 680 31.79 13.70 -60.73
CA PHE A 680 32.60 12.94 -61.70
C PHE A 680 34.04 12.83 -61.22
N VAL A 681 34.42 11.63 -60.77
CA VAL A 681 35.80 11.29 -60.39
C VAL A 681 36.39 10.41 -61.48
N LYS A 682 37.48 10.88 -62.12
CA LYS A 682 38.13 10.16 -63.25
C LYS A 682 37.15 9.77 -64.38
N GLY A 683 36.16 10.64 -64.66
CA GLY A 683 35.18 10.45 -65.73
C GLY A 683 34.06 9.45 -65.42
N ARG A 684 33.91 9.00 -64.17
CA ARG A 684 32.78 8.17 -63.71
C ARG A 684 31.98 8.89 -62.63
N PRO A 685 30.64 8.80 -62.63
CA PRO A 685 29.83 9.33 -61.54
C PRO A 685 30.05 8.49 -60.28
N GLU A 686 30.39 9.16 -59.18
CA GLU A 686 30.54 8.57 -57.85
C GLU A 686 29.50 9.18 -56.91
N LEU A 687 28.71 8.32 -56.25
CA LEU A 687 27.67 8.72 -55.32
C LEU A 687 28.27 9.10 -53.96
N SER A 688 27.93 10.28 -53.48
CA SER A 688 28.21 10.74 -52.13
C SER A 688 26.93 11.22 -51.44
N TRP A 689 26.96 11.26 -50.11
CA TRP A 689 25.85 11.73 -49.29
C TRP A 689 26.23 12.97 -48.51
N GLU A 690 25.52 14.06 -48.74
CA GLU A 690 25.62 15.23 -47.90
C GLU A 690 24.57 15.15 -46.80
N VAL A 691 24.96 15.46 -45.56
CA VAL A 691 24.13 15.23 -44.37
C VAL A 691 24.17 16.43 -43.43
N VAL A 692 23.00 16.95 -43.09
CA VAL A 692 22.85 18.07 -42.16
C VAL A 692 21.81 17.74 -41.09
N THR A 693 21.88 18.46 -39.97
CA THR A 693 20.92 18.30 -38.87
C THR A 693 19.78 19.32 -39.01
N VAL A 694 18.56 18.84 -38.88
CA VAL A 694 17.36 19.66 -38.71
C VAL A 694 17.16 19.92 -37.21
N PRO A 695 16.95 21.17 -36.76
CA PRO A 695 16.75 21.47 -35.35
C PRO A 695 15.56 20.71 -34.74
N PRO A 696 15.76 19.85 -33.72
CA PRO A 696 14.66 19.07 -33.10
C PRO A 696 13.58 19.94 -32.45
N THR A 697 13.95 21.16 -32.03
CA THR A 697 13.07 22.14 -31.37
C THR A 697 12.23 22.95 -32.35
N ALA A 698 12.40 22.77 -33.66
CA ALA A 698 11.64 23.51 -34.67
C ALA A 698 10.13 23.27 -34.52
N PRO A 699 9.28 24.31 -34.43
CA PRO A 699 7.85 24.13 -34.25
C PRO A 699 7.21 23.34 -35.41
N TYR A 700 7.69 23.57 -36.64
CA TYR A 700 7.22 22.93 -37.87
C TYR A 700 8.38 22.21 -38.57
N LEU A 701 8.47 20.89 -38.39
CA LEU A 701 9.58 20.07 -38.92
C LEU A 701 9.73 20.19 -40.44
N VAL A 702 8.62 20.16 -41.19
CA VAL A 702 8.65 20.21 -42.67
C VAL A 702 9.20 21.53 -43.18
N LYS A 703 8.79 22.64 -42.55
CA LYS A 703 9.29 23.96 -42.90
C LYS A 703 10.79 24.08 -42.65
N SER A 704 11.27 23.58 -41.50
CA SER A 704 12.71 23.60 -41.21
C SER A 704 13.53 22.67 -42.12
N ILE A 705 12.94 21.58 -42.61
CA ILE A 705 13.54 20.78 -43.67
C ILE A 705 13.65 21.61 -44.95
N GLU A 706 12.59 22.30 -45.40
CA GLU A 706 12.64 23.15 -46.61
C GLU A 706 13.63 24.31 -46.48
N GLU A 707 13.69 24.95 -45.32
CA GLU A 707 14.67 25.99 -45.01
C GLU A 707 16.09 25.42 -45.15
N LYS A 708 16.36 24.24 -44.58
CA LYS A 708 17.66 23.56 -44.73
C LYS A 708 17.97 23.18 -46.17
N LEU A 709 16.99 22.67 -46.92
CA LEU A 709 17.18 22.35 -48.34
C LEU A 709 17.52 23.58 -49.18
N ARG A 710 17.01 24.76 -48.80
CA ARG A 710 17.34 26.02 -49.44
C ARG A 710 18.73 26.51 -49.05
N GLU A 711 19.05 26.49 -47.76
CA GLU A 711 20.32 26.94 -47.21
C GLU A 711 21.51 26.15 -47.76
N GLU A 712 21.38 24.83 -47.88
CA GLU A 712 22.43 23.95 -48.40
C GLU A 712 22.41 23.86 -49.95
N GLU A 713 21.55 24.63 -50.62
CA GLU A 713 21.36 24.62 -52.08
C GLU A 713 20.99 23.24 -52.69
N TRP A 714 20.52 22.30 -51.86
CA TRP A 714 20.10 20.95 -52.30
C TRP A 714 18.80 20.94 -53.10
N LEU A 715 18.01 22.01 -53.01
CA LEU A 715 16.79 22.21 -53.76
C LEU A 715 16.71 23.64 -54.29
N VAL A 716 16.65 23.77 -55.61
CA VAL A 716 16.63 25.06 -56.30
C VAL A 716 15.19 25.56 -56.42
N TYR A 717 14.90 26.68 -55.75
CA TYR A 717 13.61 27.36 -55.78
C TYR A 717 13.53 28.46 -56.85
N GLU A 718 14.68 29.01 -57.24
CA GLU A 718 14.82 30.00 -58.31
C GLU A 718 16.09 29.67 -59.09
N TRP A 719 15.99 29.62 -60.42
CA TRP A 719 17.12 29.24 -61.27
C TRP A 719 17.43 30.34 -62.27
N SER A 720 18.66 30.87 -62.21
CA SER A 720 19.08 31.98 -63.04
C SER A 720 19.39 31.52 -64.48
N PRO A 721 19.11 32.35 -65.50
CA PRO A 721 19.45 32.03 -66.88
C PRO A 721 20.93 31.71 -67.11
N ILE A 722 21.83 32.36 -66.38
CA ILE A 722 23.27 32.12 -66.49
C ILE A 722 23.66 30.71 -66.03
N HIS A 723 23.03 30.21 -64.96
CA HIS A 723 23.27 28.83 -64.48
C HIS A 723 22.67 27.80 -65.43
N LEU A 724 21.48 28.06 -65.99
CA LEU A 724 20.91 27.21 -67.03
C LEU A 724 21.81 27.18 -68.28
N ARG A 725 22.30 28.34 -68.76
CA ARG A 725 23.26 28.41 -69.88
C ARG A 725 24.50 27.56 -69.60
N LYS A 726 25.05 27.63 -68.38
CA LYS A 726 26.20 26.83 -67.97
C LYS A 726 25.89 25.34 -68.05
N VAL A 727 24.77 24.88 -67.50
CA VAL A 727 24.34 23.47 -67.58
C VAL A 727 24.14 23.02 -69.04
N LEU A 728 23.52 23.85 -69.87
CA LEU A 728 23.36 23.57 -71.31
C LEU A 728 24.71 23.41 -71.99
N SER A 729 25.65 24.31 -71.73
CA SER A 729 27.01 24.29 -72.29
C SER A 729 27.82 23.12 -71.78
N ASP A 730 27.67 22.74 -70.51
CA ASP A 730 28.43 21.68 -69.85
C ASP A 730 27.96 20.26 -70.23
N TRP A 731 26.68 20.08 -70.59
CA TRP A 731 26.12 18.73 -70.77
C TRP A 731 25.45 18.47 -72.12
N TYR A 732 24.99 19.49 -72.84
CA TYR A 732 24.14 19.30 -74.02
C TYR A 732 24.68 19.95 -75.29
N LEU A 733 25.20 21.17 -75.21
CA LEU A 733 25.63 21.98 -76.35
C LEU A 733 27.16 21.88 -76.56
N LYS A 734 27.64 20.65 -76.78
CA LYS A 734 29.05 20.30 -77.02
C LYS A 734 29.20 19.54 -78.33
N ASP A 735 30.44 19.42 -78.81
CA ASP A 735 30.81 18.56 -79.96
C ASP A 735 29.99 18.82 -81.23
N GLY A 736 29.66 20.09 -81.49
CA GLY A 736 28.89 20.52 -82.67
C GLY A 736 27.36 20.48 -82.51
N VAL A 737 26.84 20.06 -81.36
CA VAL A 737 25.41 20.12 -81.05
C VAL A 737 25.00 21.54 -80.67
N THR A 738 24.06 22.12 -81.40
CA THR A 738 23.60 23.52 -81.21
C THR A 738 22.19 23.64 -80.62
N GLU A 739 21.48 22.53 -80.42
CA GLU A 739 20.10 22.52 -79.95
C GLU A 739 19.80 21.33 -79.02
N ILE A 740 18.83 21.50 -78.12
CA ILE A 740 18.35 20.42 -77.24
C ILE A 740 16.87 20.64 -76.89
N SER A 741 16.13 19.54 -76.69
CA SER A 741 14.75 19.61 -76.20
C SER A 741 14.72 20.09 -74.75
N ALA A 742 13.98 21.17 -74.49
CA ALA A 742 13.77 21.68 -73.12
C ALA A 742 13.14 20.62 -72.21
N LEU A 743 12.20 19.82 -72.74
CA LEU A 743 11.60 18.72 -71.98
C LEU A 743 12.65 17.69 -71.58
N LYS A 744 13.60 17.37 -72.45
CA LYS A 744 14.69 16.45 -72.13
C LYS A 744 15.58 17.00 -71.01
N VAL A 745 15.96 18.28 -71.07
CA VAL A 745 16.77 18.93 -70.01
C VAL A 745 16.06 18.88 -68.66
N TRP A 746 14.75 19.16 -68.64
CA TRP A 746 13.92 19.02 -67.43
C TRP A 746 13.92 17.57 -66.90
N GLN A 747 13.64 16.59 -67.77
CA GLN A 747 13.58 15.18 -67.39
C GLN A 747 14.93 14.68 -66.88
N ASP A 748 16.02 15.03 -67.56
CA ASP A 748 17.39 14.69 -67.17
C ASP A 748 17.73 15.33 -65.81
N SER A 749 17.30 16.58 -65.54
CA SER A 749 17.46 17.20 -64.21
C SER A 749 16.70 16.46 -63.10
N CYS A 750 15.64 15.72 -63.43
CA CYS A 750 14.92 14.86 -62.49
C CYS A 750 15.57 13.48 -62.35
N HIS A 751 16.31 13.01 -63.36
CA HIS A 751 16.92 11.70 -63.38
C HIS A 751 18.29 11.67 -62.70
N TYR A 752 19.17 12.60 -63.09
CA TYR A 752 20.60 12.52 -62.77
C TYR A 752 20.99 13.40 -61.59
N LEU A 753 21.75 12.82 -60.64
CA LEU A 753 22.13 13.46 -59.37
C LEU A 753 23.22 14.53 -59.52
N TYR A 754 23.94 14.54 -60.64
CA TYR A 754 24.94 15.56 -60.98
C TYR A 754 24.33 16.81 -61.63
N LEU A 755 23.02 16.80 -61.94
CA LEU A 755 22.30 17.97 -62.43
C LEU A 755 21.55 18.69 -61.29
N PRO A 756 21.31 20.01 -61.40
CA PRO A 756 20.59 20.76 -60.37
C PRO A 756 19.22 20.17 -60.06
N ARG A 757 18.93 20.00 -58.77
CA ARG A 757 17.63 19.53 -58.28
C ARG A 757 16.67 20.70 -58.17
N LEU A 758 15.80 20.87 -59.15
CA LEU A 758 14.79 21.93 -59.15
C LEU A 758 13.55 21.52 -58.35
N VAL A 759 12.89 22.44 -57.65
CA VAL A 759 11.66 22.10 -56.90
C VAL A 759 10.56 21.59 -57.83
N ASN A 760 10.29 22.28 -58.93
CA ASN A 760 9.28 21.91 -59.92
C ASN A 760 9.63 22.44 -61.32
N ASP A 761 8.82 22.10 -62.31
CA ASP A 761 9.04 22.52 -63.70
C ASP A 761 8.84 24.03 -63.91
N GLN A 762 8.06 24.69 -63.04
CA GLN A 762 7.89 26.15 -63.12
C GLN A 762 9.20 26.90 -62.93
N VAL A 763 10.08 26.43 -62.03
CA VAL A 763 11.42 27.02 -61.86
C VAL A 763 12.22 26.96 -63.15
N PHE A 764 12.15 25.83 -63.86
CA PHE A 764 12.82 25.67 -65.15
C PHE A 764 12.21 26.57 -66.23
N ARG A 765 10.87 26.61 -66.34
CA ARG A 765 10.16 27.48 -67.28
C ARG A 765 10.47 28.96 -67.06
N ASN A 766 10.54 29.39 -65.81
CA ASN A 766 10.89 30.76 -65.43
C ASN A 766 12.34 31.09 -65.86
N ALA A 767 13.28 30.18 -65.64
CA ALA A 767 14.67 30.35 -66.06
C ALA A 767 14.80 30.49 -67.60
N ILE A 768 14.04 29.71 -68.36
CA ILE A 768 14.00 29.83 -69.82
C ILE A 768 13.38 31.17 -70.22
N ALA A 769 12.22 31.53 -69.65
CA ALA A 769 11.52 32.77 -69.98
C ALA A 769 12.41 34.00 -69.77
N GLN A 770 13.07 34.09 -68.61
CA GLN A 770 14.03 35.16 -68.30
C GLN A 770 15.26 35.11 -69.21
N GLY A 771 15.76 33.92 -69.56
CA GLY A 771 16.96 33.78 -70.38
C GLY A 771 16.78 34.21 -71.83
N VAL A 772 15.58 34.04 -72.37
CA VAL A 772 15.24 34.38 -73.77
C VAL A 772 15.05 35.89 -73.97
N GLU A 773 14.82 36.65 -72.89
CA GLU A 773 14.70 38.11 -72.94
C GLU A 773 16.01 38.81 -73.32
N SER A 774 17.16 38.19 -73.06
CA SER A 774 18.49 38.70 -73.45
C SER A 774 19.13 37.85 -74.55
N GLU A 775 20.03 38.45 -75.32
CA GLU A 775 20.91 37.74 -76.26
C GLU A 775 22.12 37.09 -75.55
N ASP A 776 22.29 37.32 -74.24
CA ASP A 776 23.44 36.86 -73.46
C ASP A 776 23.40 35.37 -73.09
N TYR A 777 22.25 34.69 -73.25
CA TYR A 777 22.07 33.32 -72.73
C TYR A 777 21.87 32.27 -73.83
N PHE A 778 20.63 32.09 -74.27
CA PHE A 778 20.22 31.06 -75.23
C PHE A 778 18.93 31.47 -75.94
N GLY A 779 18.69 30.93 -77.13
CA GLY A 779 17.41 31.06 -77.82
C GLY A 779 16.45 29.91 -77.50
N PHE A 780 15.15 30.15 -77.60
CA PHE A 780 14.10 29.13 -77.44
C PHE A 780 13.25 29.03 -78.71
N ALA A 781 12.94 27.81 -79.13
CA ALA A 781 12.01 27.53 -80.23
C ALA A 781 10.91 26.58 -79.74
N SER A 782 9.67 26.81 -80.17
CA SER A 782 8.54 25.93 -79.83
C SER A 782 8.56 24.61 -80.61
N GLY A 783 9.36 24.53 -81.68
CA GLY A 783 9.54 23.32 -82.49
C GLY A 783 10.53 23.55 -83.62
N LYS A 784 10.78 22.52 -84.42
CA LYS A 784 11.67 22.56 -85.59
C LYS A 784 11.05 21.77 -86.75
N GLU A 785 11.04 22.37 -87.94
CA GLU A 785 10.64 21.74 -89.20
C GLU A 785 11.80 21.83 -90.20
N GLY A 786 12.46 20.70 -90.50
CA GLY A 786 13.69 20.71 -91.27
C GLY A 786 14.77 21.55 -90.57
N ASP A 787 15.30 22.56 -91.25
CA ASP A 787 16.28 23.51 -90.68
C ASP A 787 15.65 24.77 -90.06
N ARG A 788 14.30 24.87 -90.03
CA ARG A 788 13.58 26.05 -89.55
C ARG A 788 13.13 25.89 -88.10
N TYR A 789 13.55 26.82 -87.24
CA TYR A 789 13.05 26.94 -85.87
C TYR A 789 11.70 27.66 -85.84
N LEU A 790 10.66 26.94 -85.42
CA LEU A 790 9.32 27.47 -85.25
C LEU A 790 9.23 28.26 -83.94
N GLY A 791 8.66 29.46 -84.00
CA GLY A 791 8.46 30.28 -82.81
C GLY A 791 9.76 30.67 -82.09
N PHE A 792 10.88 30.77 -82.82
CA PHE A 792 12.18 31.14 -82.27
C PHE A 792 12.13 32.52 -81.58
N SER A 793 12.70 32.61 -80.38
CA SER A 793 12.82 33.81 -79.59
C SER A 793 14.22 33.90 -79.00
N PHE A 794 14.83 35.08 -79.13
CA PHE A 794 16.17 35.43 -78.67
C PHE A 794 16.24 36.96 -78.54
N GLY A 795 16.56 37.49 -77.36
CA GLY A 795 16.53 38.93 -77.09
C GLY A 795 15.13 39.57 -77.08
N ARG A 796 14.05 38.79 -76.83
CA ARG A 796 12.66 39.27 -76.89
C ARG A 796 11.77 38.65 -75.81
N THR A 797 10.96 39.48 -75.14
CA THR A 797 9.98 39.04 -74.13
C THR A 797 8.86 38.20 -74.74
N ARG A 798 8.68 36.97 -74.27
CA ARG A 798 7.57 36.08 -74.68
C ARG A 798 7.07 35.23 -73.50
N LEU A 799 5.76 35.13 -73.34
CA LEU A 799 5.12 34.17 -72.44
C LEU A 799 5.27 32.74 -73.01
N LEU A 800 5.96 31.88 -72.26
CA LEU A 800 6.07 30.45 -72.55
C LEU A 800 4.85 29.74 -71.94
N THR A 801 3.96 29.21 -72.78
CA THR A 801 2.84 28.35 -72.36
C THR A 801 3.23 26.88 -72.44
#